data_AF-A0A1Y6CFE8-F1
#
_entry.id   AF-A0A1Y6CFE8-F1
#
_cell.length_a   1.000
_cell.length_b   1.000
_cell.length_c   1.000
_cell.angle_alpha   90.00
_cell.angle_beta   90.00
_cell.angle_gamma   90.00
#
_symmetry.space_group_name_H-M   'P 1'
#
loop_
_entity.id
_entity.type
_entity.pdbx_description
1 polymer ?
#
loop_
_entity_poly.entity_id
_entity_poly.type
_entity_poly.pdbx_seq_one_letter_code
_entity_poly.pdbx_strand_id
1 'polypeptide(L)'
;MNALIKTLLSGGLTLLITACGGGGDNKPLIAENLGPGNPTISPSSPDRTGWTDFKKLLVASDGSLSLGDPNGVNETRDTGSKIVFFNAAQGNNEQAEVYWWNGENIIDATGSSTNSNGDEYGVNPLKPNENAIKAFANMADSANDERLKTHQTTDRDWFVEGLAGGFPDWFLFKRGQIHSEFNSYLLGGRSEQEPMLVAGYGEESEGRAVFEVGSAFNPLLTHNYGKTINWIHTHLFSIEFRRMRISLLGTSKAESRNGEGPVSFVMEDCKMFNPNGNALTYLPQKSTIYRSIVSHSWHGDPGHVQGYYGSGAKAQVTFEDMIFYKNGFKEDPLTNADPRRDIFSRNIYQGGGARMGHIYRGIISADGGSGGPQMRYGGLLENSLIIEGYFYSSTSSNNENGNNPTEWLEAEGQAGQSAQVKNNVQFIFENGSPEDPDNPETDLRSQPGWGYSLSGASYGSMVSGNIISAAMLIDDLGGTAGAATGIKISSSPYEFYADGVPVTYAQKDNQIINNIIYRTRFGIAVSGDATDIRNIEIKDNIVVSFDDPLRNSAESLSASSQLLLEDNTFYSPEALLEEPWIGSNQHIRSEDLTDAVSTAKTAENWPDPDRTLKRYVSEELGLTLLDWADDQNIPQSQKNERIAAGEAYDPSGMKTFMAVAVNMRFGGKSAAPSSGKPALNGDYAWDERYTGQAVVNWVRAGFGQASTKLSEAPAE
;
A
#
# COMPACT_ATOMS: atom_id res chain seq x y z
N MET A 1 -9.53 27.36 55.56
CA MET A 1 -9.22 26.35 54.55
C MET A 1 -7.90 26.64 53.81
N ASN A 2 -6.72 26.86 54.38
CA ASN A 2 -6.17 27.07 55.73
C ASN A 2 -6.62 26.15 56.88
N ALA A 3 -5.61 25.49 57.49
CA ALA A 3 -5.60 24.66 58.70
C ALA A 3 -5.94 23.17 58.55
N LEU A 4 -4.90 22.34 58.33
CA LEU A 4 -4.43 21.40 59.36
C LEU A 4 -3.04 20.82 58.99
N ILE A 5 -1.99 21.50 59.47
CA ILE A 5 -0.64 20.94 59.66
C ILE A 5 -0.48 20.75 61.16
N LYS A 6 -0.17 19.53 61.63
CA LYS A 6 0.76 19.25 62.75
C LYS A 6 1.01 17.75 62.96
N THR A 7 2.12 17.28 62.38
CA THR A 7 3.29 16.68 63.04
C THR A 7 3.14 15.87 64.35
N LEU A 8 3.53 14.59 64.34
CA LEU A 8 4.75 14.01 64.98
C LEU A 8 4.62 12.51 65.38
N LEU A 9 5.47 11.69 64.73
CA LEU A 9 6.40 10.66 65.27
C LEU A 9 5.91 9.39 65.99
N SER A 10 6.30 8.25 65.42
CA SER A 10 7.33 7.31 65.94
C SER A 10 7.54 6.20 64.91
N GLY A 11 8.72 5.71 64.53
CA GLY A 11 10.13 5.98 64.82
C GLY A 11 10.95 4.98 63.97
N GLY A 12 12.20 5.29 63.61
CA GLY A 12 13.09 4.31 62.98
C GLY A 12 14.17 4.88 62.05
N LEU A 13 15.23 5.41 62.66
CA LEU A 13 16.57 5.69 62.13
C LEU A 13 17.10 4.51 61.27
N THR A 14 17.85 4.67 60.18
CA THR A 14 19.30 4.93 60.21
C THR A 14 19.86 5.40 58.86
N LEU A 15 20.75 6.37 58.99
CA LEU A 15 21.58 7.12 58.04
C LEU A 15 22.73 6.28 57.44
N LEU A 16 23.16 6.57 56.21
CA LEU A 16 24.59 6.85 55.93
C LEU A 16 24.75 7.64 54.62
N ILE A 17 25.11 8.92 54.77
CA ILE A 17 25.75 9.73 53.73
C ILE A 17 27.23 9.79 54.12
N THR A 18 28.12 9.58 53.16
CA THR A 18 29.46 10.17 53.21
C THR A 18 29.73 10.84 51.87
N ALA A 19 29.78 12.17 51.90
CA ALA A 19 30.33 13.01 50.86
C ALA A 19 31.76 13.41 51.25
N CYS A 20 32.63 13.54 50.26
CA CYS A 20 33.81 14.41 50.14
C CYS A 20 34.33 14.13 48.71
N GLY A 21 34.47 15.04 47.76
CA GLY A 21 34.85 16.46 47.82
C GLY A 21 36.14 16.60 47.00
N GLY A 22 36.13 17.39 45.92
CA GLY A 22 37.35 17.73 45.16
C GLY A 22 37.07 18.22 43.74
N GLY A 23 37.25 19.52 43.52
CA GLY A 23 37.06 20.17 42.22
C GLY A 23 38.20 19.97 41.23
N GLY A 24 37.96 20.37 39.98
CA GLY A 24 38.96 20.44 38.92
C GLY A 24 38.33 20.59 37.54
N ASP A 25 38.58 21.74 36.93
CA ASP A 25 38.70 22.01 35.50
C ASP A 25 37.49 21.85 34.55
N ASN A 26 36.88 23.00 34.26
CA ASN A 26 36.16 23.27 33.02
C ASN A 26 37.10 23.15 31.81
N LYS A 27 36.91 22.09 31.01
CA LYS A 27 37.21 22.09 29.58
C LYS A 27 35.98 21.56 28.82
N PRO A 28 35.53 22.22 27.74
CA PRO A 28 34.50 21.66 26.89
C PRO A 28 35.07 20.43 26.20
N LEU A 29 34.42 19.28 26.37
CA LEU A 29 34.70 18.11 25.56
C LEU A 29 34.33 18.45 24.12
N ILE A 30 35.37 18.60 23.32
CA ILE A 30 35.36 18.70 21.87
C ILE A 30 34.64 17.46 21.33
N ALA A 31 33.66 17.71 20.47
CA ALA A 31 33.01 16.70 19.65
C ALA A 31 34.07 15.97 18.81
N GLU A 32 34.36 14.72 19.17
CA GLU A 32 35.06 13.79 18.29
C GLU A 32 34.01 13.09 17.42
N ASN A 33 34.04 13.43 16.13
CA ASN A 33 33.58 12.67 14.96
C ASN A 33 32.84 11.35 15.26
N LEU A 34 31.52 11.44 15.39
CA LEU A 34 30.63 10.38 14.93
C LEU A 34 30.30 10.70 13.46
N GLY A 35 30.88 9.92 12.55
CA GLY A 35 30.56 10.00 11.13
C GLY A 35 29.07 9.73 10.86
N PRO A 36 28.58 9.99 9.62
CA PRO A 36 27.19 9.76 9.26
C PRO A 36 26.94 8.25 9.17
N GLY A 37 26.63 7.64 10.31
CA GLY A 37 26.06 6.30 10.36
C GLY A 37 24.61 6.37 9.91
N ASN A 38 24.36 6.08 8.64
CA ASN A 38 23.04 5.67 8.18
C ASN A 38 22.58 4.49 9.04
N PRO A 39 21.37 4.48 9.61
CA PRO A 39 20.76 3.24 10.03
C PRO A 39 20.49 2.41 8.76
N THR A 40 21.35 1.43 8.51
CA THR A 40 21.13 0.35 7.56
C THR A 40 19.88 -0.42 7.96
N ILE A 41 18.86 -0.40 7.09
CA ILE A 41 17.58 -1.08 7.28
C ILE A 41 17.39 -2.09 6.14
N SER A 42 17.42 -3.37 6.54
CA SER A 42 16.70 -4.54 6.00
C SER A 42 16.92 -5.05 4.57
N PRO A 43 16.77 -6.38 4.38
CA PRO A 43 17.41 -7.19 3.36
C PRO A 43 16.81 -6.97 1.98
N SER A 44 17.72 -6.91 1.00
CA SER A 44 17.49 -7.15 -0.43
C SER A 44 16.27 -8.04 -0.73
N SER A 45 15.25 -7.44 -1.36
CA SER A 45 14.31 -8.19 -2.18
C SER A 45 15.06 -8.54 -3.46
N PRO A 46 15.40 -9.82 -3.72
CA PRO A 46 16.03 -10.18 -4.99
C PRO A 46 15.09 -9.79 -6.13
N ASP A 47 15.65 -9.62 -7.32
CA ASP A 47 14.94 -9.51 -8.59
C ASP A 47 13.87 -10.63 -8.70
N ARG A 48 12.64 -10.35 -8.26
CA ARG A 48 11.60 -11.37 -8.06
C ARG A 48 10.89 -11.66 -9.36
N THR A 49 11.60 -12.34 -10.25
CA THR A 49 10.98 -13.03 -11.37
C THR A 49 10.25 -14.27 -10.85
N GLY A 50 8.92 -14.25 -10.91
CA GLY A 50 8.06 -15.37 -10.51
C GLY A 50 7.61 -15.37 -9.03
N TRP A 51 6.84 -16.41 -8.68
CA TRP A 51 6.20 -16.60 -7.37
C TRP A 51 7.18 -17.05 -6.29
N THR A 52 6.91 -16.71 -5.02
CA THR A 52 7.76 -17.15 -3.89
C THR A 52 7.76 -18.67 -3.74
N ASP A 53 8.95 -19.27 -3.64
CA ASP A 53 9.09 -20.69 -3.26
C ASP A 53 9.01 -20.85 -1.74
N PHE A 54 7.77 -20.95 -1.23
CA PHE A 54 7.51 -21.05 0.21
C PHE A 54 8.13 -22.29 0.87
N LYS A 55 8.50 -23.34 0.11
CA LYS A 55 9.18 -24.53 0.67
C LYS A 55 10.52 -24.18 1.32
N LYS A 56 11.15 -23.07 0.93
CA LYS A 56 12.37 -22.56 1.55
C LYS A 56 12.18 -22.10 2.99
N LEU A 57 10.93 -21.93 3.44
CA LEU A 57 10.58 -21.56 4.81
C LEU A 57 10.32 -22.78 5.70
N LEU A 58 10.41 -24.01 5.16
CA LEU A 58 10.27 -25.23 5.95
C LEU A 58 11.51 -25.46 6.81
N VAL A 59 11.29 -25.69 8.09
CA VAL A 59 12.33 -26.05 9.05
C VAL A 59 12.19 -27.54 9.36
N ALA A 60 13.28 -28.29 9.24
CA ALA A 60 13.29 -29.70 9.54
C ALA A 60 13.05 -29.94 11.04
N SER A 61 12.25 -30.96 11.35
CA SER A 61 11.99 -31.44 12.69
C SER A 61 13.29 -31.90 13.37
N ASP A 62 13.37 -31.65 14.67
CA ASP A 62 14.45 -32.18 15.52
C ASP A 62 14.23 -33.65 15.94
N GLY A 63 13.15 -34.26 15.45
CA GLY A 63 12.75 -35.63 15.73
C GLY A 63 11.94 -35.81 17.01
N SER A 64 11.69 -34.75 17.79
CA SER A 64 10.84 -34.86 18.98
C SER A 64 9.37 -35.03 18.64
N LEU A 65 8.91 -34.43 17.52
CA LEU A 65 7.51 -34.44 17.05
C LEU A 65 6.52 -34.03 18.14
N SER A 66 7.00 -33.23 19.08
CA SER A 66 6.28 -32.81 20.27
C SER A 66 5.48 -31.55 19.97
N LEU A 67 4.20 -31.54 20.35
CA LEU A 67 3.39 -30.31 20.40
C LEU A 67 3.84 -29.39 21.56
N GLY A 68 4.62 -29.95 22.49
CA GLY A 68 5.13 -29.30 23.68
C GLY A 68 4.05 -28.98 24.73
N ASP A 69 4.39 -28.18 25.73
CA ASP A 69 3.44 -27.81 26.80
C ASP A 69 2.48 -26.73 26.32
N PRO A 70 1.16 -27.01 26.23
CA PRO A 70 0.13 -26.10 25.75
C PRO A 70 -0.40 -25.15 26.85
N ASN A 71 0.28 -25.05 28.00
CA ASN A 71 -0.10 -24.19 29.12
C ASN A 71 1.06 -23.32 29.67
N GLY A 72 2.28 -23.45 29.12
CA GLY A 72 3.49 -22.73 29.56
C GLY A 72 4.26 -22.05 28.43
N VAL A 73 5.52 -21.63 28.67
CA VAL A 73 6.43 -21.24 27.58
C VAL A 73 6.84 -22.53 26.87
N ASN A 74 6.57 -22.62 25.56
CA ASN A 74 6.68 -23.88 24.84
C ASN A 74 8.13 -24.25 24.44
N GLU A 75 8.97 -24.54 25.42
CA GLU A 75 10.39 -24.96 25.24
C GLU A 75 10.54 -26.43 24.86
N THR A 76 9.48 -27.22 24.96
CA THR A 76 9.47 -28.68 24.73
C THR A 76 8.85 -29.09 23.40
N ARG A 77 8.45 -28.10 22.58
CA ARG A 77 7.91 -28.32 21.24
C ARG A 77 9.03 -28.58 20.25
N ASP A 78 8.72 -29.41 19.26
CA ASP A 78 9.57 -29.61 18.09
C ASP A 78 9.94 -28.27 17.45
N THR A 79 11.23 -28.09 17.20
CA THR A 79 11.76 -26.85 16.65
C THR A 79 11.50 -26.68 15.15
N GLY A 80 11.07 -27.73 14.46
CA GLY A 80 10.72 -27.72 13.05
C GLY A 80 9.33 -27.17 12.74
N SER A 81 9.01 -27.18 11.44
CA SER A 81 7.72 -26.75 10.93
C SER A 81 6.62 -27.73 11.28
N LYS A 82 5.67 -27.25 12.10
CA LYS A 82 4.40 -27.93 12.37
C LYS A 82 3.43 -27.57 11.25
N ILE A 83 2.80 -28.57 10.65
CA ILE A 83 1.93 -28.42 9.49
C ILE A 83 0.54 -28.94 9.85
N VAL A 84 -0.48 -28.13 9.62
CA VAL A 84 -1.89 -28.51 9.80
C VAL A 84 -2.69 -28.14 8.56
N PHE A 85 -3.61 -29.04 8.19
CA PHE A 85 -4.46 -28.91 7.02
C PHE A 85 -5.92 -28.70 7.42
N PHE A 86 -6.62 -27.79 6.73
CA PHE A 86 -8.04 -27.53 6.89
C PHE A 86 -8.80 -27.83 5.61
N ASN A 87 -9.86 -28.63 5.71
CA ASN A 87 -10.76 -28.95 4.62
C ASN A 87 -12.19 -28.82 5.15
N ALA A 88 -12.87 -27.73 4.80
CA ALA A 88 -14.19 -27.41 5.31
C ALA A 88 -15.26 -28.43 4.89
N ALA A 89 -15.05 -29.12 3.76
CA ALA A 89 -16.03 -30.07 3.23
C ALA A 89 -15.86 -31.49 3.79
N GLN A 90 -14.62 -31.92 4.06
CA GLN A 90 -14.30 -33.32 4.38
C GLN A 90 -13.48 -33.51 5.66
N GLY A 91 -12.98 -32.42 6.25
CA GLY A 91 -12.18 -32.48 7.46
C GLY A 91 -12.98 -32.93 8.67
N ASN A 92 -12.28 -33.38 9.71
CA ASN A 92 -12.87 -33.80 10.97
C ASN A 92 -11.93 -33.45 12.12
N ASN A 93 -12.33 -32.52 12.98
CA ASN A 93 -11.49 -32.07 14.10
C ASN A 93 -11.13 -33.20 15.08
N GLU A 94 -11.97 -34.23 15.26
CA GLU A 94 -11.65 -35.35 16.16
C GLU A 94 -10.54 -36.26 15.59
N GLN A 95 -10.52 -36.43 14.26
CA GLN A 95 -9.61 -37.36 13.58
C GLN A 95 -8.42 -36.69 12.91
N ALA A 96 -8.42 -35.36 12.84
CA ALA A 96 -7.37 -34.59 12.21
C ALA A 96 -6.00 -34.83 12.87
N GLU A 97 -4.95 -34.67 12.09
CA GLU A 97 -3.58 -34.88 12.54
C GLU A 97 -2.73 -33.63 12.36
N VAL A 98 -1.62 -33.62 13.10
CA VAL A 98 -0.53 -32.67 12.92
C VAL A 98 0.60 -33.39 12.21
N TYR A 99 1.25 -32.68 11.31
CA TYR A 99 2.38 -33.17 10.54
C TYR A 99 3.62 -32.32 10.80
N TRP A 100 4.78 -32.87 10.44
CA TRP A 100 6.06 -32.19 10.49
C TRP A 100 6.80 -32.36 9.17
N TRP A 101 7.82 -31.53 8.97
CA TRP A 101 8.77 -31.68 7.88
C TRP A 101 10.06 -32.34 8.37
N ASN A 102 10.52 -33.43 7.78
CA ASN A 102 11.77 -34.07 8.21
C ASN A 102 13.03 -33.61 7.45
N GLY A 103 12.89 -32.60 6.58
CA GLY A 103 13.93 -32.16 5.65
C GLY A 103 13.67 -32.58 4.20
N GLU A 104 12.86 -33.62 3.97
CA GLU A 104 12.57 -34.16 2.63
C GLU A 104 11.09 -34.51 2.41
N ASN A 105 10.38 -34.94 3.46
CA ASN A 105 9.02 -35.44 3.39
C ASN A 105 8.15 -34.84 4.51
N ILE A 106 6.85 -34.79 4.25
CA ILE A 106 5.84 -34.62 5.29
C ILE A 106 5.78 -35.93 6.09
N ILE A 107 5.85 -35.83 7.42
CA ILE A 107 5.77 -36.95 8.35
C ILE A 107 4.71 -36.74 9.42
N ASP A 108 4.11 -37.82 9.90
CA ASP A 108 3.16 -37.78 11.02
C ASP A 108 3.85 -37.80 12.40
N ALA A 109 3.06 -37.83 13.48
CA ALA A 109 3.54 -37.83 14.87
C ALA A 109 4.38 -39.07 15.24
N THR A 110 4.40 -40.12 14.41
CA THR A 110 5.25 -41.30 14.59
C THR A 110 6.56 -41.21 13.82
N GLY A 111 6.73 -40.16 13.01
CA GLY A 111 7.86 -39.98 12.10
C GLY A 111 7.71 -40.72 10.77
N SER A 112 6.54 -41.30 10.48
CA SER A 112 6.26 -42.00 9.23
C SER A 112 5.96 -41.00 8.11
N SER A 113 6.50 -41.24 6.91
CA SER A 113 6.15 -40.48 5.70
C SER A 113 4.90 -41.02 4.98
N THR A 114 4.25 -42.05 5.54
CA THR A 114 3.07 -42.72 4.97
C THR A 114 1.97 -42.89 6.01
N ASN A 115 0.71 -42.91 5.55
CA ASN A 115 -0.45 -43.23 6.39
C ASN A 115 -0.54 -44.73 6.71
N SER A 116 -1.58 -45.16 7.44
CA SER A 116 -1.79 -46.57 7.78
C SER A 116 -2.09 -47.49 6.58
N ASN A 117 -2.40 -46.92 5.41
CA ASN A 117 -2.59 -47.67 4.15
C ASN A 117 -1.31 -47.76 3.32
N GLY A 118 -0.22 -47.11 3.75
CA GLY A 118 1.05 -47.02 3.01
C GLY A 118 1.08 -45.91 1.95
N ASP A 119 0.09 -45.02 1.91
CA ASP A 119 0.09 -43.87 1.00
C ASP A 119 1.01 -42.77 1.56
N GLU A 120 1.92 -42.27 0.73
CA GLU A 120 2.82 -41.17 1.10
C GLU A 120 2.05 -39.86 1.33
N TYR A 121 2.42 -39.09 2.35
CA TYR A 121 1.85 -37.76 2.59
C TYR A 121 2.31 -36.71 1.56
N GLY A 122 3.53 -36.89 1.01
CA GLY A 122 4.11 -36.05 -0.04
C GLY A 122 5.31 -35.22 0.41
N VAL A 123 5.91 -34.52 -0.56
CA VAL A 123 7.15 -33.72 -0.39
C VAL A 123 6.92 -32.20 -0.48
N ASN A 124 5.67 -31.77 -0.64
CA ASN A 124 5.30 -30.36 -0.72
C ASN A 124 4.02 -30.13 0.09
N PRO A 125 4.09 -29.44 1.23
CA PRO A 125 2.90 -29.14 2.03
C PRO A 125 1.83 -28.35 1.28
N LEU A 126 2.18 -27.53 0.27
CA LEU A 126 1.18 -26.83 -0.54
C LEU A 126 0.48 -27.73 -1.57
N LYS A 127 1.02 -28.93 -1.84
CA LYS A 127 0.47 -29.96 -2.73
C LYS A 127 0.63 -31.36 -2.08
N PRO A 128 -0.03 -31.61 -0.94
CA PRO A 128 0.07 -32.89 -0.25
C PRO A 128 -0.71 -33.97 -1.02
N ASN A 129 -0.50 -35.24 -0.67
CA ASN A 129 -1.43 -36.30 -1.04
C ASN A 129 -2.70 -36.17 -0.20
N GLU A 130 -3.74 -35.59 -0.77
CA GLU A 130 -5.01 -35.33 -0.08
C GLU A 130 -5.72 -36.59 0.43
N ASN A 131 -5.43 -37.77 -0.15
CA ASN A 131 -5.98 -39.04 0.31
C ASN A 131 -5.25 -39.60 1.54
N ALA A 132 -4.02 -39.13 1.80
CA ALA A 132 -3.20 -39.62 2.90
C ALA A 132 -3.38 -38.78 4.18
N ILE A 133 -3.55 -37.46 4.04
CA ILE A 133 -3.66 -36.54 5.18
C ILE A 133 -5.02 -36.59 5.86
N LYS A 134 -5.07 -36.24 7.15
CA LYS A 134 -6.29 -36.04 7.94
C LYS A 134 -6.43 -34.57 8.32
N ALA A 135 -7.26 -33.86 7.56
CA ALA A 135 -7.48 -32.43 7.76
C ALA A 135 -8.50 -32.14 8.87
N PHE A 136 -8.33 -31.00 9.52
CA PHE A 136 -9.33 -30.36 10.38
C PHE A 136 -10.51 -29.86 9.53
N ALA A 137 -11.71 -29.87 10.11
CA ALA A 137 -12.89 -29.28 9.48
C ALA A 137 -12.81 -27.74 9.55
N ASN A 138 -12.38 -27.20 10.68
CA ASN A 138 -12.36 -25.76 10.95
C ASN A 138 -11.42 -25.41 12.13
N MET A 139 -11.35 -24.13 12.48
CA MET A 139 -10.64 -23.62 13.66
C MET A 139 -11.60 -23.22 14.80
N ALA A 140 -12.79 -23.81 14.89
CA ALA A 140 -13.82 -23.39 15.86
C ALA A 140 -13.51 -23.76 17.32
N ASP A 141 -12.60 -24.72 17.55
CA ASP A 141 -12.22 -25.20 18.89
C ASP A 141 -10.70 -25.08 19.15
N SER A 142 -10.00 -24.21 18.41
CA SER A 142 -8.54 -24.12 18.52
C SER A 142 -8.02 -23.61 19.87
N ALA A 143 -8.87 -22.94 20.66
CA ALA A 143 -8.55 -22.58 22.05
C ALA A 143 -8.38 -23.80 22.97
N ASN A 144 -9.09 -24.91 22.69
CA ASN A 144 -9.02 -26.14 23.50
C ASN A 144 -8.19 -27.24 22.83
N ASP A 145 -8.04 -27.19 21.51
CA ASP A 145 -7.26 -28.16 20.77
C ASP A 145 -5.77 -27.82 20.74
N GLU A 146 -4.98 -28.56 21.51
CA GLU A 146 -3.52 -28.37 21.63
C GLU A 146 -2.78 -28.43 20.29
N ARG A 147 -3.33 -29.15 19.30
CA ARG A 147 -2.78 -29.23 17.94
C ARG A 147 -2.80 -27.89 17.22
N LEU A 148 -3.84 -27.09 17.48
CA LEU A 148 -4.15 -25.84 16.77
C LEU A 148 -3.72 -24.57 17.52
N LYS A 149 -3.30 -24.68 18.78
CA LYS A 149 -2.84 -23.51 19.56
C LYS A 149 -1.64 -22.82 18.88
N THR A 150 -1.79 -21.51 18.66
CA THR A 150 -0.77 -20.58 18.13
C THR A 150 -0.26 -19.58 19.17
N HIS A 151 -0.97 -19.42 20.28
CA HIS A 151 -0.61 -18.61 21.44
C HIS A 151 -1.48 -19.00 22.64
N GLN A 152 -1.20 -18.45 23.82
CA GLN A 152 -1.99 -18.69 25.01
C GLN A 152 -3.24 -17.80 25.01
N THR A 153 -4.41 -18.42 25.06
CA THR A 153 -5.70 -17.74 25.27
C THR A 153 -6.18 -18.04 26.70
N THR A 154 -5.60 -17.38 27.71
CA THR A 154 -6.28 -17.33 29.02
C THR A 154 -6.98 -15.98 29.14
N ASP A 155 -8.18 -15.97 29.75
CA ASP A 155 -9.14 -14.86 29.80
C ASP A 155 -8.62 -13.51 30.37
N ARG A 156 -7.34 -13.44 30.78
CA ARG A 156 -6.68 -12.22 31.27
C ARG A 156 -5.53 -11.73 30.40
N ASP A 157 -5.06 -12.56 29.49
CA ASP A 157 -3.81 -12.38 28.78
C ASP A 157 -4.11 -12.46 27.28
N TRP A 158 -4.54 -11.33 26.70
CA TRP A 158 -4.80 -11.11 25.27
C TRP A 158 -3.48 -11.11 24.46
N PHE A 159 -2.58 -12.04 24.78
CA PHE A 159 -1.16 -11.93 24.54
C PHE A 159 -0.68 -12.92 23.47
N VAL A 160 0.12 -12.42 22.53
CA VAL A 160 0.91 -13.23 21.60
C VAL A 160 2.12 -13.86 22.32
N GLU A 161 2.00 -14.17 23.62
CA GLU A 161 3.09 -14.66 24.44
C GLU A 161 2.70 -16.02 25.02
N GLY A 162 3.31 -17.10 24.51
CA GLY A 162 3.46 -18.31 25.32
C GLY A 162 3.47 -19.62 24.55
N LEU A 163 2.58 -19.83 23.58
CA LEU A 163 2.32 -21.19 23.08
C LEU A 163 2.39 -21.28 21.57
N ALA A 164 3.43 -21.92 21.02
CA ALA A 164 3.72 -22.02 19.57
C ALA A 164 3.96 -20.67 18.84
N GLY A 165 3.58 -19.52 19.41
CA GLY A 165 4.06 -18.20 19.00
C GLY A 165 5.58 -18.13 19.16
N GLY A 166 6.30 -18.05 18.04
CA GLY A 166 7.75 -18.20 17.98
C GLY A 166 8.24 -19.44 17.24
N PHE A 167 7.37 -20.16 16.53
CA PHE A 167 7.73 -21.32 15.70
C PHE A 167 7.22 -21.18 14.25
N PRO A 168 7.85 -21.87 13.29
CA PRO A 168 7.49 -21.81 11.87
C PRO A 168 6.26 -22.68 11.57
N ASP A 169 5.08 -22.24 12.01
CA ASP A 169 3.83 -22.99 11.88
C ASP A 169 3.17 -22.78 10.52
N TRP A 170 2.68 -23.86 9.92
CA TRP A 170 2.04 -23.87 8.61
C TRP A 170 0.55 -24.21 8.76
N PHE A 171 -0.31 -23.20 8.61
CA PHE A 171 -1.76 -23.32 8.60
C PHE A 171 -2.26 -23.32 7.16
N LEU A 172 -2.65 -24.50 6.67
CA LEU A 172 -2.92 -24.72 5.26
C LEU A 172 -4.41 -24.98 5.03
N PHE A 173 -5.06 -24.12 4.26
CA PHE A 173 -6.49 -24.16 3.99
C PHE A 173 -6.76 -24.66 2.57
N LYS A 174 -7.71 -25.58 2.41
CA LYS A 174 -8.02 -26.16 1.09
C LYS A 174 -8.51 -25.07 0.14
N ARG A 175 -7.88 -25.00 -1.04
CA ARG A 175 -8.26 -24.09 -2.14
C ARG A 175 -9.68 -24.34 -2.62
N GLY A 176 -10.33 -23.29 -3.11
CA GLY A 176 -11.69 -23.35 -3.66
C GLY A 176 -12.79 -23.54 -2.61
N GLN A 177 -12.43 -23.61 -1.32
CA GLN A 177 -13.38 -23.77 -0.21
C GLN A 177 -13.47 -22.50 0.63
N ILE A 178 -14.64 -22.31 1.24
CA ILE A 178 -14.92 -21.24 2.20
C ILE A 178 -14.62 -21.77 3.61
N HIS A 179 -13.82 -21.01 4.35
CA HIS A 179 -13.47 -21.23 5.74
C HIS A 179 -14.00 -20.04 6.54
N SER A 180 -14.98 -20.29 7.41
CA SER A 180 -15.75 -19.25 8.11
C SER A 180 -15.65 -19.33 9.63
N GLU A 181 -15.10 -20.41 10.17
CA GLU A 181 -15.11 -20.72 11.59
C GLU A 181 -13.70 -20.66 12.18
N PHE A 182 -13.44 -19.58 12.91
CA PHE A 182 -12.18 -19.32 13.60
C PHE A 182 -12.47 -18.93 15.06
N ASN A 183 -11.56 -19.29 15.97
CA ASN A 183 -11.59 -18.79 17.36
C ASN A 183 -10.19 -18.45 17.91
N SER A 184 -9.17 -18.37 17.04
CA SER A 184 -7.80 -18.00 17.39
C SER A 184 -7.14 -17.19 16.29
N TYR A 185 -6.20 -16.32 16.66
CA TYR A 185 -5.43 -15.52 15.72
C TYR A 185 -4.45 -16.38 14.90
N LEU A 186 -4.30 -16.00 13.63
CA LEU A 186 -3.33 -16.56 12.69
C LEU A 186 -2.15 -15.59 12.54
N LEU A 187 -1.50 -15.33 13.67
CA LEU A 187 -0.36 -14.44 13.80
C LEU A 187 0.70 -15.12 14.68
N GLY A 188 1.94 -15.16 14.19
CA GLY A 188 3.05 -15.82 14.86
C GLY A 188 4.26 -15.89 13.94
N GLY A 189 5.18 -16.82 14.22
CA GLY A 189 6.46 -16.99 13.51
C GLY A 189 7.66 -16.76 14.42
N ARG A 190 8.75 -17.50 14.17
CA ARG A 190 9.98 -17.38 14.95
C ARG A 190 10.77 -16.15 14.56
N SER A 191 10.97 -15.99 13.26
CA SER A 191 11.80 -14.96 12.62
C SER A 191 11.25 -14.67 11.24
N GLU A 192 11.83 -13.69 10.56
CA GLU A 192 11.53 -13.44 9.15
C GLU A 192 11.90 -14.62 8.23
N GLN A 193 12.95 -15.37 8.57
CA GLN A 193 13.39 -16.55 7.81
C GLN A 193 12.60 -17.82 8.18
N GLU A 194 12.01 -17.84 9.37
CA GLU A 194 11.19 -18.95 9.89
C GLU A 194 9.81 -18.43 10.32
N PRO A 195 9.03 -17.85 9.39
CA PRO A 195 7.75 -17.25 9.69
C PRO A 195 6.67 -18.32 9.89
N MET A 196 5.55 -17.90 10.49
CA MET A 196 4.30 -18.64 10.33
C MET A 196 3.81 -18.46 8.88
N LEU A 197 3.43 -19.55 8.22
CA LEU A 197 2.77 -19.53 6.92
C LEU A 197 1.28 -19.83 7.08
N VAL A 198 0.44 -18.97 6.51
CA VAL A 198 -1.00 -19.19 6.34
C VAL A 198 -1.27 -19.20 4.85
N ALA A 199 -1.69 -20.33 4.29
CA ALA A 199 -1.74 -20.48 2.84
C ALA A 199 -2.84 -21.41 2.31
N GLY A 200 -3.15 -21.27 1.03
CA GLY A 200 -3.98 -22.22 0.29
C GLY A 200 -3.19 -23.46 -0.18
N TYR A 201 -3.66 -24.68 0.12
CA TYR A 201 -3.10 -25.94 -0.41
C TYR A 201 -4.06 -26.64 -1.38
N GLY A 202 -3.50 -27.55 -2.18
CA GLY A 202 -4.20 -28.32 -3.21
C GLY A 202 -3.87 -27.82 -4.61
N GLU A 203 -4.67 -28.25 -5.59
CA GLU A 203 -4.48 -27.85 -6.97
C GLU A 203 -4.68 -26.34 -7.13
N GLU A 204 -3.69 -25.67 -7.73
CA GLU A 204 -3.74 -24.22 -7.90
C GLU A 204 -4.94 -23.80 -8.74
N SER A 205 -5.37 -24.66 -9.66
CA SER A 205 -6.57 -24.43 -10.47
C SER A 205 -7.85 -24.28 -9.64
N GLU A 206 -7.94 -24.78 -8.40
CA GLU A 206 -9.18 -24.76 -7.62
C GLU A 206 -9.57 -23.37 -7.07
N GLY A 207 -8.68 -22.38 -7.13
CA GLY A 207 -8.92 -21.06 -6.57
C GLY A 207 -7.94 -20.74 -5.44
N ARG A 208 -8.20 -19.61 -4.78
CA ARG A 208 -7.66 -19.31 -3.46
C ARG A 208 -8.46 -20.05 -2.38
N ALA A 209 -7.89 -20.23 -1.20
CA ALA A 209 -8.73 -20.50 -0.03
C ALA A 209 -9.54 -19.24 0.29
N VAL A 210 -10.81 -19.37 0.66
CA VAL A 210 -11.68 -18.20 0.92
C VAL A 210 -11.95 -18.05 2.40
N PHE A 211 -11.62 -16.89 2.97
CA PHE A 211 -11.94 -16.54 4.36
C PHE A 211 -13.15 -15.61 4.37
N GLU A 212 -14.23 -16.04 5.02
CA GLU A 212 -15.49 -15.30 5.11
C GLU A 212 -16.11 -15.50 6.50
N VAL A 213 -15.82 -14.58 7.42
CA VAL A 213 -16.17 -14.75 8.84
C VAL A 213 -17.48 -14.09 9.26
N GLY A 214 -18.03 -13.16 8.47
CA GLY A 214 -19.24 -12.42 8.86
C GLY A 214 -19.08 -11.72 10.21
N SER A 215 -19.95 -12.03 11.18
CA SER A 215 -19.85 -11.54 12.57
C SER A 215 -18.96 -12.41 13.47
N ALA A 216 -18.41 -13.51 12.96
CA ALA A 216 -17.51 -14.38 13.71
C ALA A 216 -16.14 -13.73 13.91
N PHE A 217 -15.31 -14.40 14.71
CA PHE A 217 -13.96 -13.95 15.03
C PHE A 217 -13.09 -13.83 13.77
N ASN A 218 -12.41 -12.68 13.62
CA ASN A 218 -11.49 -12.43 12.53
C ASN A 218 -10.05 -12.79 12.95
N PRO A 219 -9.42 -13.82 12.36
CA PRO A 219 -8.09 -14.30 12.78
C PRO A 219 -6.94 -13.34 12.47
N LEU A 220 -7.17 -12.27 11.72
CA LEU A 220 -6.17 -11.28 11.30
C LEU A 220 -6.53 -9.85 11.76
N LEU A 221 -7.37 -9.75 12.79
CA LEU A 221 -7.75 -8.49 13.43
C LEU A 221 -7.21 -8.44 14.86
N THR A 222 -6.02 -7.88 15.07
CA THR A 222 -5.40 -7.79 16.39
C THR A 222 -5.11 -6.35 16.82
N HIS A 223 -4.95 -6.19 18.12
CA HIS A 223 -4.48 -4.98 18.78
C HIS A 223 -3.35 -5.39 19.72
N ASN A 224 -2.14 -4.83 19.57
CA ASN A 224 -1.00 -5.23 20.39
C ASN A 224 -0.99 -4.61 21.81
N TYR A 225 -1.94 -3.71 22.10
CA TYR A 225 -2.14 -3.03 23.38
C TYR A 225 -0.88 -2.31 23.90
N GLY A 226 -0.09 -1.74 22.99
CA GLY A 226 1.10 -0.96 23.33
C GLY A 226 2.35 -1.81 23.61
N LYS A 227 2.30 -3.13 23.41
CA LYS A 227 3.48 -3.99 23.55
C LYS A 227 4.52 -3.70 22.49
N THR A 228 5.77 -3.61 22.93
CA THR A 228 6.93 -3.34 22.07
C THR A 228 7.66 -4.60 21.63
N ILE A 229 7.31 -5.79 22.14
CA ILE A 229 7.96 -7.07 21.79
C ILE A 229 6.87 -8.08 21.41
N ASN A 230 6.98 -8.73 20.24
CA ASN A 230 5.99 -9.69 19.73
C ASN A 230 6.65 -10.81 18.87
N TRP A 231 5.95 -11.93 18.70
CA TRP A 231 6.33 -13.05 17.82
C TRP A 231 5.74 -12.95 16.41
N ILE A 232 5.53 -11.74 15.88
CA ILE A 232 4.80 -11.58 14.62
C ILE A 232 5.79 -11.62 13.45
N HIS A 233 5.82 -12.74 12.76
CA HIS A 233 6.50 -12.95 11.49
C HIS A 233 5.62 -13.83 10.62
N THR A 234 4.66 -13.22 9.91
CA THR A 234 3.58 -13.97 9.26
C THR A 234 3.59 -13.80 7.74
N HIS A 235 3.48 -14.91 7.03
CA HIS A 235 3.36 -14.97 5.58
C HIS A 235 1.94 -15.43 5.20
N LEU A 236 1.28 -14.68 4.34
CA LEU A 236 -0.02 -15.03 3.76
C LEU A 236 0.16 -15.36 2.28
N PHE A 237 -0.40 -16.48 1.84
CA PHE A 237 -0.31 -16.88 0.44
C PHE A 237 -1.60 -17.47 -0.11
N SER A 238 -2.11 -16.89 -1.20
CA SER A 238 -3.20 -17.46 -1.99
C SER A 238 -4.51 -17.62 -1.20
N ILE A 239 -4.90 -16.54 -0.53
CA ILE A 239 -6.13 -16.41 0.27
C ILE A 239 -6.98 -15.26 -0.26
N GLU A 240 -8.27 -15.51 -0.43
CA GLU A 240 -9.28 -14.49 -0.72
C GLU A 240 -10.06 -14.17 0.56
N PHE A 241 -10.00 -12.91 0.99
CA PHE A 241 -10.73 -12.36 2.13
C PHE A 241 -12.00 -11.70 1.61
N ARG A 242 -13.16 -12.27 1.93
CA ARG A 242 -14.47 -11.70 1.56
C ARG A 242 -15.07 -10.98 2.75
N ARG A 243 -15.42 -9.70 2.56
CA ARG A 243 -16.05 -8.88 3.61
C ARG A 243 -15.26 -8.87 4.93
N MET A 244 -13.95 -9.06 4.81
CA MET A 244 -13.01 -9.19 5.93
C MET A 244 -11.85 -8.22 5.72
N ARG A 245 -11.35 -7.68 6.83
CA ARG A 245 -10.22 -6.76 6.87
C ARG A 245 -9.03 -7.36 7.61
N ILE A 246 -7.84 -6.86 7.32
CA ILE A 246 -6.62 -7.12 8.09
C ILE A 246 -6.26 -5.85 8.84
N SER A 247 -6.16 -5.95 10.16
CA SER A 247 -5.72 -4.84 11.02
C SER A 247 -4.81 -5.35 12.12
N LEU A 248 -3.59 -4.82 12.18
CA LEU A 248 -2.57 -5.24 13.15
C LEU A 248 -2.19 -4.06 14.06
N LEU A 249 -3.18 -3.48 14.74
CA LEU A 249 -3.04 -2.19 15.41
C LEU A 249 -1.91 -2.21 16.45
N GLY A 250 -0.96 -1.28 16.27
CA GLY A 250 0.19 -1.03 17.14
C GLY A 250 1.44 -1.84 16.78
N THR A 251 1.35 -2.83 15.87
CA THR A 251 2.52 -3.65 15.50
C THR A 251 3.58 -2.89 14.71
N SER A 252 3.26 -1.70 14.19
CA SER A 252 4.21 -0.81 13.52
C SER A 252 5.32 -0.25 14.44
N LYS A 253 5.25 -0.50 15.76
CA LYS A 253 6.28 -0.12 16.74
C LYS A 253 6.86 -1.33 17.48
N ALA A 254 6.48 -2.54 17.08
CA ALA A 254 6.87 -3.76 17.77
C ALA A 254 8.17 -4.34 17.19
N GLU A 255 9.03 -4.78 18.09
CA GLU A 255 10.24 -5.54 17.81
C GLU A 255 9.95 -7.04 17.93
N SER A 256 10.70 -7.83 17.19
CA SER A 256 10.73 -9.28 17.29
C SER A 256 11.21 -9.70 18.67
N ARG A 257 10.56 -10.71 19.24
CA ARG A 257 10.98 -11.33 20.50
C ARG A 257 12.34 -11.99 20.45
N ASN A 258 12.82 -12.36 19.26
CA ASN A 258 14.17 -12.88 19.07
C ASN A 258 15.26 -11.79 18.99
N GLY A 259 14.88 -10.51 19.03
CA GLY A 259 15.84 -9.41 18.95
C GLY A 259 16.41 -9.17 17.55
N GLU A 260 15.78 -9.72 16.51
CA GLU A 260 16.19 -9.61 15.10
C GLU A 260 15.72 -8.31 14.41
N GLY A 261 15.21 -7.36 15.18
CA GLY A 261 14.63 -6.11 14.68
C GLY A 261 13.09 -6.17 14.60
N PRO A 262 12.45 -5.34 13.76
CA PRO A 262 10.99 -5.18 13.78
C PRO A 262 10.24 -6.46 13.38
N VAL A 263 9.02 -6.60 13.90
CA VAL A 263 8.10 -7.66 13.45
C VAL A 263 7.78 -7.52 11.96
N SER A 264 7.56 -8.65 11.28
CA SER A 264 7.41 -8.69 9.82
C SER A 264 6.09 -9.31 9.34
N PHE A 265 5.68 -8.89 8.15
CA PHE A 265 4.49 -9.41 7.49
C PHE A 265 4.68 -9.49 5.98
N VAL A 266 4.35 -10.62 5.38
CA VAL A 266 4.45 -10.84 3.94
C VAL A 266 3.11 -11.33 3.41
N MET A 267 2.69 -10.80 2.26
CA MET A 267 1.47 -11.27 1.60
C MET A 267 1.65 -11.33 0.09
N GLU A 268 1.26 -12.46 -0.51
CA GLU A 268 1.34 -12.72 -1.95
C GLU A 268 0.12 -13.48 -2.47
N ASP A 269 -0.31 -13.18 -3.70
CA ASP A 269 -1.49 -13.79 -4.32
C ASP A 269 -2.76 -13.70 -3.46
N CYS A 270 -2.92 -12.63 -2.68
CA CYS A 270 -4.09 -12.47 -1.83
C CYS A 270 -5.07 -11.46 -2.42
N LYS A 271 -6.36 -11.68 -2.19
CA LYS A 271 -7.44 -10.78 -2.64
C LYS A 271 -8.31 -10.36 -1.47
N MET A 272 -8.40 -9.07 -1.22
CA MET A 272 -9.31 -8.47 -0.25
C MET A 272 -10.46 -7.90 -1.06
N PHE A 273 -11.62 -8.54 -0.95
CA PHE A 273 -12.78 -8.25 -1.78
C PHE A 273 -13.96 -7.78 -0.93
N ASN A 274 -14.46 -6.60 -1.28
CA ASN A 274 -15.61 -5.98 -0.65
C ASN A 274 -15.51 -5.92 0.90
N PRO A 275 -14.38 -5.47 1.48
CA PRO A 275 -14.25 -5.36 2.94
C PRO A 275 -15.14 -4.24 3.49
N ASN A 276 -15.77 -4.51 4.63
CA ASN A 276 -16.57 -3.52 5.35
C ASN A 276 -15.66 -2.63 6.21
N GLY A 277 -15.31 -1.45 5.70
CA GLY A 277 -14.30 -0.54 6.24
C GLY A 277 -12.92 -0.75 5.64
N ASN A 278 -11.89 -0.22 6.32
CA ASN A 278 -10.51 -0.27 5.81
C ASN A 278 -10.06 -1.72 5.53
N ALA A 279 -9.50 -1.98 4.35
CA ALA A 279 -9.09 -3.34 3.99
C ALA A 279 -7.80 -3.77 4.69
N LEU A 280 -6.74 -2.95 4.56
CA LEU A 280 -5.42 -3.17 5.17
C LEU A 280 -5.11 -2.01 6.12
N THR A 281 -4.89 -2.30 7.40
CA THR A 281 -4.72 -1.25 8.42
C THR A 281 -3.59 -1.59 9.39
N TYR A 282 -2.76 -0.59 9.72
CA TYR A 282 -1.74 -0.70 10.79
C TYR A 282 -0.80 -1.91 10.67
N LEU A 283 -0.37 -2.24 9.46
CA LEU A 283 0.51 -3.39 9.25
C LEU A 283 1.82 -3.26 10.07
N PRO A 284 2.47 -4.39 10.41
CA PRO A 284 3.82 -4.45 10.98
C PRO A 284 4.78 -3.50 10.30
N GLN A 285 5.76 -3.01 11.08
CA GLN A 285 6.72 -2.04 10.58
C GLN A 285 7.35 -2.52 9.27
N LYS A 286 7.79 -3.78 9.23
CA LYS A 286 8.38 -4.41 8.05
C LYS A 286 7.35 -5.26 7.31
N SER A 287 6.53 -4.62 6.48
CA SER A 287 5.51 -5.33 5.69
C SER A 287 5.82 -5.27 4.20
N THR A 288 5.73 -6.42 3.51
CA THR A 288 5.89 -6.49 2.05
C THR A 288 4.69 -7.22 1.45
N ILE A 289 3.96 -6.54 0.57
CA ILE A 289 2.76 -7.06 -0.06
C ILE A 289 2.92 -6.95 -1.57
N TYR A 290 2.73 -8.06 -2.29
CA TYR A 290 2.94 -8.07 -3.72
C TYR A 290 2.00 -9.01 -4.47
N ARG A 291 1.79 -8.72 -5.76
CA ARG A 291 0.88 -9.48 -6.64
C ARG A 291 -0.46 -9.80 -5.98
N SER A 292 -1.05 -8.78 -5.35
CA SER A 292 -2.25 -8.91 -4.52
C SER A 292 -3.23 -7.77 -4.82
N ILE A 293 -4.48 -7.95 -4.41
CA ILE A 293 -5.61 -7.16 -4.92
C ILE A 293 -6.46 -6.67 -3.75
N VAL A 294 -6.62 -5.36 -3.60
CA VAL A 294 -7.57 -4.74 -2.68
C VAL A 294 -8.65 -4.06 -3.49
N SER A 295 -9.90 -4.50 -3.36
CA SER A 295 -10.98 -3.89 -4.13
C SER A 295 -12.33 -3.81 -3.43
N HIS A 296 -13.11 -2.82 -3.86
CA HIS A 296 -14.50 -2.62 -3.45
C HIS A 296 -14.68 -2.35 -1.95
N SER A 297 -13.67 -1.77 -1.27
CA SER A 297 -13.80 -1.38 0.14
C SER A 297 -14.80 -0.24 0.34
N TRP A 298 -15.73 -0.41 1.27
CA TRP A 298 -16.74 0.60 1.60
C TRP A 298 -17.23 0.49 3.05
N HIS A 299 -17.82 1.57 3.55
CA HIS A 299 -18.51 1.63 4.84
C HIS A 299 -19.40 2.86 4.86
N GLY A 300 -20.62 2.72 5.39
CA GLY A 300 -21.51 3.86 5.59
C GLY A 300 -20.94 4.90 6.58
N ASP A 301 -21.69 5.99 6.74
CA ASP A 301 -21.34 7.03 7.71
C ASP A 301 -21.29 6.51 9.16
N PRO A 302 -20.47 7.15 10.03
CA PRO A 302 -19.66 8.35 9.81
C PRO A 302 -18.16 8.09 9.50
N GLY A 303 -17.76 6.82 9.29
CA GLY A 303 -16.34 6.44 9.24
C GLY A 303 -15.67 6.72 7.89
N HIS A 304 -14.35 6.98 7.88
CA HIS A 304 -13.53 6.99 6.66
C HIS A 304 -13.09 5.58 6.30
N VAL A 305 -12.94 5.34 4.99
CA VAL A 305 -12.69 4.00 4.46
C VAL A 305 -11.52 4.02 3.48
N GLN A 306 -10.62 3.07 3.63
CA GLN A 306 -9.39 3.01 2.86
C GLN A 306 -9.12 1.62 2.30
N GLY A 307 -8.59 1.54 1.09
CA GLY A 307 -7.95 0.29 0.65
C GLY A 307 -6.76 -0.05 1.55
N TYR A 308 -5.87 0.92 1.75
CA TYR A 308 -4.81 0.87 2.74
C TYR A 308 -4.80 2.10 3.65
N TYR A 309 -4.69 1.86 4.96
CA TYR A 309 -4.47 2.89 5.97
C TYR A 309 -3.22 2.61 6.81
N GLY A 310 -2.30 3.57 6.81
CA GLY A 310 -1.12 3.58 7.69
C GLY A 310 -1.07 4.85 8.53
N SER A 311 -0.53 4.77 9.76
CA SER A 311 -0.25 5.94 10.60
C SER A 311 0.95 5.72 11.53
N GLY A 312 1.43 6.79 12.16
CA GLY A 312 2.59 6.79 13.06
C GLY A 312 3.94 6.87 12.33
N ALA A 313 5.00 7.26 13.04
CA ALA A 313 6.30 7.63 12.46
C ALA A 313 7.24 6.46 12.11
N LYS A 314 6.80 5.20 12.25
CA LYS A 314 7.67 4.02 12.11
C LYS A 314 7.26 3.04 11.01
N ALA A 315 6.07 3.14 10.44
CA ALA A 315 5.60 2.19 9.43
C ALA A 315 6.49 2.25 8.16
N GLN A 316 6.84 1.07 7.61
CA GLN A 316 7.69 0.91 6.43
C GLN A 316 7.10 -0.16 5.50
N VAL A 317 5.95 0.14 4.90
CA VAL A 317 5.22 -0.85 4.08
C VAL A 317 5.66 -0.76 2.62
N THR A 318 5.99 -1.92 2.05
CA THR A 318 6.30 -2.08 0.63
C THR A 318 5.12 -2.75 -0.09
N PHE A 319 4.68 -2.14 -1.18
CA PHE A 319 3.67 -2.63 -2.11
C PHE A 319 4.29 -2.77 -3.50
N GLU A 320 4.25 -3.99 -4.08
CA GLU A 320 4.77 -4.24 -5.43
C GLU A 320 3.73 -4.97 -6.29
N ASP A 321 3.43 -4.47 -7.49
CA ASP A 321 2.41 -5.06 -8.38
C ASP A 321 1.04 -5.26 -7.70
N MET A 322 0.67 -4.29 -6.86
CA MET A 322 -0.60 -4.28 -6.15
C MET A 322 -1.68 -3.61 -6.98
N ILE A 323 -2.91 -4.12 -6.89
CA ILE A 323 -4.08 -3.50 -7.52
C ILE A 323 -5.01 -2.97 -6.43
N PHE A 324 -5.20 -1.66 -6.42
CA PHE A 324 -6.18 -0.95 -5.62
C PHE A 324 -7.27 -0.40 -6.54
N TYR A 325 -8.49 -0.94 -6.42
CA TYR A 325 -9.59 -0.59 -7.30
C TYR A 325 -10.90 -0.41 -6.54
N LYS A 326 -11.59 0.72 -6.76
CA LYS A 326 -12.90 0.98 -6.14
C LYS A 326 -12.90 0.89 -4.62
N ASN A 327 -11.90 1.46 -3.94
CA ASN A 327 -11.88 1.50 -2.48
C ASN A 327 -12.21 2.88 -1.93
N GLY A 328 -12.83 2.91 -0.75
CA GLY A 328 -13.10 4.15 -0.03
C GLY A 328 -14.47 4.75 -0.31
N PHE A 329 -15.50 3.93 -0.51
CA PHE A 329 -16.86 4.41 -0.80
C PHE A 329 -17.75 4.41 0.44
N LYS A 330 -18.82 5.20 0.39
CA LYS A 330 -19.85 5.23 1.45
C LYS A 330 -20.98 4.23 1.24
N GLU A 331 -21.05 3.68 0.05
CA GLU A 331 -22.04 2.71 -0.39
C GLU A 331 -21.30 1.59 -1.12
N ASP A 332 -21.90 0.42 -1.23
CA ASP A 332 -21.24 -0.74 -1.86
C ASP A 332 -20.99 -0.47 -3.37
N PRO A 333 -19.73 -0.28 -3.80
CA PRO A 333 -19.40 0.06 -5.17
C PRO A 333 -19.54 -1.13 -6.14
N LEU A 334 -19.87 -2.32 -5.62
CA LEU A 334 -20.22 -3.50 -6.40
C LEU A 334 -21.69 -3.48 -6.85
N THR A 335 -22.57 -2.89 -6.05
CA THR A 335 -24.03 -2.96 -6.27
C THR A 335 -24.69 -1.60 -6.49
N ASN A 336 -23.98 -0.51 -6.21
CA ASN A 336 -24.39 0.83 -6.61
C ASN A 336 -23.62 1.23 -7.89
N ALA A 337 -24.36 1.67 -8.93
CA ALA A 337 -23.78 2.20 -10.15
C ALA A 337 -23.00 3.50 -9.94
N ASP A 338 -23.40 4.30 -8.93
CA ASP A 338 -22.78 5.57 -8.56
C ASP A 338 -22.69 5.69 -7.02
N PRO A 339 -21.74 4.93 -6.43
CA PRO A 339 -21.55 4.92 -4.99
C PRO A 339 -21.03 6.26 -4.50
N ARG A 340 -21.65 6.78 -3.44
CA ARG A 340 -21.29 8.08 -2.86
C ARG A 340 -19.81 8.18 -2.43
N ARG A 341 -19.18 9.29 -2.80
CA ARG A 341 -17.78 9.65 -2.46
C ARG A 341 -17.72 10.74 -1.40
N ASP A 342 -16.69 10.71 -0.56
CA ASP A 342 -16.29 11.83 0.32
C ASP A 342 -14.85 12.27 -0.01
N ILE A 343 -14.29 13.24 0.71
CA ILE A 343 -12.91 13.74 0.45
C ILE A 343 -11.82 12.99 1.24
N PHE A 344 -12.19 12.02 2.06
CA PHE A 344 -11.28 11.42 3.05
C PHE A 344 -10.98 9.95 2.74
N SER A 345 -11.94 9.25 2.16
CA SER A 345 -11.94 7.81 1.89
C SER A 345 -11.32 7.55 0.52
N ARG A 346 -10.35 6.65 0.39
CA ARG A 346 -9.54 6.51 -0.84
C ARG A 346 -8.91 5.12 -1.00
N ASN A 347 -8.19 4.92 -2.10
CA ASN A 347 -7.41 3.71 -2.31
C ASN A 347 -6.27 3.57 -1.30
N ILE A 348 -5.44 4.61 -1.15
CA ILE A 348 -4.25 4.60 -0.29
C ILE A 348 -4.21 5.87 0.55
N TYR A 349 -4.34 5.71 1.87
CA TYR A 349 -4.14 6.76 2.86
C TYR A 349 -2.95 6.41 3.75
N GLN A 350 -1.79 6.99 3.45
CA GLN A 350 -0.65 6.96 4.34
C GLN A 350 -0.69 8.22 5.21
N GLY A 351 -1.30 8.09 6.40
CA GLY A 351 -1.39 9.16 7.40
C GLY A 351 -0.17 9.28 8.30
N GLY A 352 0.87 8.45 8.08
CA GLY A 352 2.06 8.26 8.91
C GLY A 352 3.03 7.28 8.26
N GLY A 353 4.33 7.48 8.47
CA GLY A 353 5.37 6.53 8.09
C GLY A 353 6.73 6.94 8.63
N ALA A 354 7.68 6.01 8.58
CA ALA A 354 9.09 6.39 8.67
C ALA A 354 9.47 7.23 7.46
N ARG A 355 10.49 8.09 7.59
CA ARG A 355 11.03 8.84 6.45
C ARG A 355 11.43 7.87 5.34
N MET A 356 10.86 8.03 4.15
CA MET A 356 11.06 7.12 3.01
C MET A 356 10.72 5.65 3.30
N GLY A 357 9.93 5.37 4.34
CA GLY A 357 9.62 4.02 4.79
C GLY A 357 8.65 3.29 3.87
N HIS A 358 7.71 4.01 3.26
CA HIS A 358 6.74 3.44 2.35
C HIS A 358 7.26 3.37 0.93
N ILE A 359 7.02 2.23 0.29
CA ILE A 359 7.44 1.94 -1.06
C ILE A 359 6.24 1.42 -1.85
N TYR A 360 6.01 1.99 -3.03
CA TYR A 360 4.96 1.62 -3.96
C TYR A 360 5.60 1.44 -5.35
N ARG A 361 5.63 0.22 -5.88
CA ARG A 361 6.21 -0.10 -7.19
C ARG A 361 5.22 -0.85 -8.05
N GLY A 362 5.07 -0.43 -9.32
CA GLY A 362 4.22 -1.16 -10.26
C GLY A 362 2.74 -1.21 -9.85
N ILE A 363 2.31 -0.37 -8.89
CA ILE A 363 0.94 -0.45 -8.38
C ILE A 363 -0.05 0.11 -9.39
N ILE A 364 -1.30 -0.31 -9.27
CA ILE A 364 -2.44 0.35 -9.87
C ILE A 364 -3.27 0.97 -8.76
N SER A 365 -3.49 2.28 -8.81
CA SER A 365 -4.52 2.97 -8.02
C SER A 365 -5.54 3.52 -8.98
N ALA A 366 -6.76 3.01 -8.93
CA ALA A 366 -7.82 3.41 -9.85
C ALA A 366 -9.17 3.54 -9.14
N ASP A 367 -9.90 4.60 -9.49
CA ASP A 367 -11.27 4.85 -9.05
C ASP A 367 -11.44 4.77 -7.53
N GLY A 368 -10.55 5.43 -6.78
CA GLY A 368 -10.70 5.56 -5.33
C GLY A 368 -11.88 6.47 -4.97
N GLY A 369 -12.44 6.33 -3.78
CA GLY A 369 -13.47 7.24 -3.27
C GLY A 369 -13.02 8.71 -3.34
N SER A 370 -11.74 8.98 -3.06
CA SER A 370 -11.16 10.32 -3.05
C SER A 370 -9.70 10.33 -3.45
N GLY A 371 -9.41 10.63 -4.71
CA GLY A 371 -8.05 10.69 -5.23
C GLY A 371 -7.26 9.40 -5.02
N GLY A 372 -6.02 9.49 -5.45
CA GLY A 372 -5.02 8.44 -5.42
C GLY A 372 -4.18 8.45 -4.15
N PRO A 373 -2.94 7.92 -4.24
CA PRO A 373 -2.05 7.79 -3.09
C PRO A 373 -1.82 9.12 -2.37
N GLN A 374 -2.21 9.13 -1.10
CA GLN A 374 -1.94 10.22 -0.17
C GLN A 374 -0.73 9.83 0.68
N MET A 375 0.47 10.16 0.21
CA MET A 375 1.76 9.79 0.83
C MET A 375 2.21 10.87 1.80
N ARG A 376 1.55 10.96 2.96
CA ARG A 376 2.01 11.86 4.02
C ARG A 376 3.27 11.24 4.64
N TYR A 377 4.25 12.09 4.94
CA TYR A 377 5.66 11.77 5.19
C TYR A 377 6.45 11.25 3.98
N GLY A 378 5.86 11.40 2.79
CA GLY A 378 6.43 10.97 1.52
C GLY A 378 6.69 9.47 1.46
N GLY A 379 7.75 9.05 0.75
CA GLY A 379 7.93 7.65 0.35
C GLY A 379 8.46 7.52 -1.07
N LEU A 380 8.62 6.28 -1.53
CA LEU A 380 8.95 5.96 -2.92
C LEU A 380 7.68 5.51 -3.65
N LEU A 381 7.35 6.16 -4.77
CA LEU A 381 6.33 5.72 -5.72
C LEU A 381 6.95 5.68 -7.12
N GLU A 382 7.01 4.50 -7.73
CA GLU A 382 7.59 4.38 -9.06
C GLU A 382 6.91 3.36 -9.96
N ASN A 383 7.05 3.62 -11.27
CA ASN A 383 6.55 2.75 -12.34
C ASN A 383 5.08 2.34 -12.17
N SER A 384 4.29 3.21 -11.53
CA SER A 384 2.92 2.93 -11.13
C SER A 384 1.92 3.62 -12.04
N LEU A 385 0.75 3.00 -12.18
CA LEU A 385 -0.38 3.52 -12.93
C LEU A 385 -1.39 4.14 -11.95
N ILE A 386 -1.63 5.43 -12.09
CA ILE A 386 -2.57 6.19 -11.27
C ILE A 386 -3.71 6.69 -12.15
N ILE A 387 -4.94 6.28 -11.85
CA ILE A 387 -6.16 6.69 -12.56
C ILE A 387 -7.09 7.34 -11.54
N GLU A 388 -6.71 8.54 -11.15
CA GLU A 388 -7.26 9.25 -10.01
C GLU A 388 -7.20 10.75 -10.30
N GLY A 389 -8.07 11.51 -9.64
CA GLY A 389 -8.21 12.94 -9.76
C GLY A 389 -7.28 13.76 -8.89
N TYR A 390 -6.34 13.12 -8.19
CA TYR A 390 -5.11 13.71 -7.67
C TYR A 390 -4.30 12.65 -6.94
N PHE A 391 -3.00 12.84 -6.79
CA PHE A 391 -2.21 12.14 -5.77
C PHE A 391 -1.13 13.06 -5.26
N TYR A 392 -0.58 12.80 -4.07
CA TYR A 392 0.38 13.74 -3.51
C TYR A 392 1.34 13.12 -2.51
N SER A 393 2.49 13.78 -2.40
CA SER A 393 3.47 13.57 -1.34
C SER A 393 3.52 14.81 -0.46
N SER A 394 3.54 14.62 0.86
CA SER A 394 3.70 15.76 1.76
C SER A 394 4.40 15.37 3.04
N THR A 395 5.09 16.30 3.70
CA THR A 395 5.53 16.10 5.09
C THR A 395 4.51 16.55 6.14
N SER A 396 3.38 17.14 5.72
CA SER A 396 2.30 17.48 6.64
C SER A 396 1.32 16.31 6.82
N SER A 397 0.77 16.17 8.02
CA SER A 397 -0.37 15.30 8.29
C SER A 397 -1.37 15.94 9.24
N ASN A 398 -2.50 15.26 9.45
CA ASN A 398 -3.48 15.63 10.44
C ASN A 398 -2.84 15.34 11.79
N ASN A 399 -2.78 16.36 12.64
CA ASN A 399 -2.28 16.25 14.00
C ASN A 399 -3.32 15.50 14.85
N GLU A 400 -3.41 14.18 14.65
CA GLU A 400 -4.37 13.35 15.38
C GLU A 400 -3.73 12.91 16.70
N ASN A 401 -4.19 13.53 17.79
CA ASN A 401 -3.98 13.12 19.19
C ASN A 401 -2.62 13.43 19.82
N GLY A 402 -1.96 14.53 19.44
CA GLY A 402 -0.76 15.00 20.14
C GLY A 402 0.50 14.16 19.92
N ASN A 403 0.45 13.18 19.02
CA ASN A 403 1.65 12.57 18.47
C ASN A 403 2.21 13.53 17.44
N ASN A 404 3.48 13.88 17.60
CA ASN A 404 4.13 14.77 16.67
C ASN A 404 4.13 14.12 15.28
N PRO A 405 3.42 14.68 14.29
CA PRO A 405 3.33 14.07 12.97
C PRO A 405 4.73 13.81 12.41
N THR A 406 5.69 14.69 12.72
CA THR A 406 7.02 14.68 12.14
C THR A 406 8.12 14.41 13.17
N GLU A 407 8.00 13.40 14.03
CA GLU A 407 9.05 13.02 14.99
C GLU A 407 10.44 12.95 14.34
N TRP A 408 10.54 12.39 13.13
CA TRP A 408 11.81 12.30 12.40
C TRP A 408 12.30 13.67 11.88
N LEU A 409 11.41 14.61 11.57
CA LEU A 409 11.77 15.97 11.13
C LEU A 409 12.34 16.76 12.31
N GLU A 410 11.79 16.55 13.51
CA GLU A 410 12.27 17.18 14.72
C GLU A 410 13.59 16.59 15.20
N ALA A 411 13.70 15.25 15.17
CA ALA A 411 14.89 14.55 15.62
C ALA A 411 16.10 14.77 14.70
N GLU A 412 15.87 14.80 13.39
CA GLU A 412 16.95 14.80 12.39
C GLU A 412 17.02 16.10 11.58
N GLY A 413 16.04 17.00 11.76
CA GLY A 413 15.85 18.13 10.87
C GLY A 413 15.41 17.69 9.46
N GLN A 414 15.62 18.57 8.50
CA GLN A 414 15.45 18.27 7.08
C GLN A 414 16.78 17.79 6.47
N ALA A 415 17.25 16.62 6.93
CA ALA A 415 18.41 15.94 6.36
C ALA A 415 17.95 14.74 5.52
N GLY A 416 18.62 14.46 4.40
CA GLY A 416 18.27 13.36 3.51
C GLY A 416 17.12 13.70 2.56
N GLN A 417 16.13 12.82 2.44
CA GLN A 417 15.06 12.91 1.45
C GLN A 417 13.70 12.59 2.05
N SER A 418 12.66 13.28 1.57
CA SER A 418 11.29 13.06 2.01
C SER A 418 10.44 12.28 1.01
N ALA A 419 10.67 12.38 -0.30
CA ALA A 419 9.88 11.67 -1.30
C ALA A 419 10.67 11.37 -2.59
N GLN A 420 10.38 10.24 -3.22
CA GLN A 420 10.79 9.92 -4.59
C GLN A 420 9.57 9.48 -5.40
N VAL A 421 9.26 10.19 -6.47
CA VAL A 421 8.13 9.90 -7.36
C VAL A 421 8.66 9.80 -8.78
N LYS A 422 8.78 8.57 -9.30
CA LYS A 422 9.56 8.29 -10.51
C LYS A 422 8.84 7.47 -11.56
N ASN A 423 8.90 7.89 -12.82
CA ASN A 423 8.46 7.08 -13.96
C ASN A 423 7.00 6.59 -13.88
N ASN A 424 6.14 7.29 -13.16
CA ASN A 424 4.73 6.94 -13.05
C ASN A 424 3.95 7.49 -14.25
N VAL A 425 2.82 6.87 -14.53
CA VAL A 425 1.81 7.43 -15.44
C VAL A 425 0.57 7.73 -14.63
N GLN A 426 0.15 8.99 -14.66
CA GLN A 426 -1.18 9.39 -14.20
C GLN A 426 -2.07 9.68 -15.42
N PHE A 427 -3.20 8.99 -15.49
CA PHE A 427 -4.35 9.47 -16.23
C PHE A 427 -5.22 10.28 -15.28
N ILE A 428 -5.33 11.59 -15.54
CA ILE A 428 -6.18 12.46 -14.73
C ILE A 428 -7.62 11.97 -14.85
N PHE A 429 -8.27 11.78 -13.70
CA PHE A 429 -9.65 11.33 -13.58
C PHE A 429 -10.49 12.41 -12.89
N GLU A 430 -11.68 12.69 -13.40
CA GLU A 430 -12.63 13.60 -12.77
C GLU A 430 -13.93 12.83 -12.55
N ASN A 431 -14.52 12.98 -11.37
CA ASN A 431 -15.84 12.41 -11.11
C ASN A 431 -16.93 13.36 -11.61
N GLY A 432 -17.96 12.80 -12.24
CA GLY A 432 -19.03 13.53 -12.89
C GLY A 432 -18.69 13.74 -14.37
N SER A 433 -19.21 12.86 -15.22
CA SER A 433 -19.26 13.13 -16.66
C SER A 433 -20.45 14.06 -16.94
N PRO A 434 -20.45 14.85 -18.02
CA PRO A 434 -21.59 15.70 -18.39
C PRO A 434 -22.92 14.93 -18.52
N GLU A 435 -22.83 13.64 -18.85
CA GLU A 435 -23.94 12.71 -19.00
C GLU A 435 -24.27 11.92 -17.71
N ASP A 436 -23.43 12.00 -16.68
CA ASP A 436 -23.61 11.32 -15.40
C ASP A 436 -24.68 12.04 -14.56
N PRO A 437 -25.80 11.38 -14.20
CA PRO A 437 -26.67 11.91 -13.16
C PRO A 437 -25.94 11.76 -11.82
N ASP A 438 -25.07 12.72 -11.52
CA ASP A 438 -24.24 12.74 -10.31
C ASP A 438 -25.08 12.45 -9.06
N ASN A 439 -24.60 11.54 -8.22
CA ASN A 439 -25.12 11.39 -6.87
C ASN A 439 -24.99 12.74 -6.14
N PRO A 440 -26.12 13.39 -5.76
CA PRO A 440 -26.09 14.74 -5.21
C PRO A 440 -25.43 14.81 -3.82
N GLU A 441 -25.17 13.67 -3.18
CA GLU A 441 -24.46 13.59 -1.90
C GLU A 441 -22.94 13.41 -2.07
N THR A 442 -22.44 13.18 -3.28
CA THR A 442 -21.00 13.07 -3.54
C THR A 442 -20.32 14.42 -3.36
N ASP A 443 -19.22 14.44 -2.61
CA ASP A 443 -18.37 15.63 -2.52
C ASP A 443 -17.57 15.78 -3.81
N LEU A 444 -17.85 16.82 -4.60
CA LEU A 444 -17.18 17.09 -5.89
C LEU A 444 -15.66 17.32 -5.74
N ARG A 445 -15.17 17.61 -4.53
CA ARG A 445 -13.73 17.74 -4.27
C ARG A 445 -13.03 16.39 -4.15
N SER A 446 -13.77 15.28 -4.16
CA SER A 446 -13.23 13.94 -4.01
C SER A 446 -12.34 13.53 -5.19
N GLN A 447 -12.69 13.92 -6.41
CA GLN A 447 -11.96 13.63 -7.65
C GLN A 447 -11.97 14.87 -8.57
N PRO A 448 -11.23 15.93 -8.22
CA PRO A 448 -11.34 17.25 -8.86
C PRO A 448 -10.59 17.38 -10.20
N GLY A 449 -10.06 16.28 -10.77
CA GLY A 449 -9.29 16.33 -12.00
C GLY A 449 -7.90 16.95 -11.86
N TRP A 450 -7.26 16.89 -10.68
CA TRP A 450 -5.90 17.37 -10.49
C TRP A 450 -4.85 16.27 -10.69
N GLY A 451 -3.63 16.70 -10.99
CA GLY A 451 -2.47 15.84 -11.18
C GLY A 451 -1.75 15.57 -9.87
N TYR A 452 -0.43 15.75 -9.88
CA TYR A 452 0.43 15.50 -8.73
C TYR A 452 0.65 16.75 -7.89
N SER A 453 0.70 16.60 -6.57
CA SER A 453 1.15 17.67 -5.66
C SER A 453 2.33 17.25 -4.78
N LEU A 454 3.32 18.13 -4.64
CA LEU A 454 4.34 18.08 -3.60
C LEU A 454 4.06 19.18 -2.57
N SER A 455 3.88 18.84 -1.30
CA SER A 455 3.43 19.82 -0.30
C SER A 455 4.07 19.74 1.08
N GLY A 456 3.76 20.71 1.95
CA GLY A 456 4.30 20.77 3.31
C GLY A 456 5.74 21.26 3.33
N ALA A 457 6.53 20.85 4.31
CA ALA A 457 7.96 21.12 4.43
C ALA A 457 8.82 20.02 3.77
N SER A 458 8.43 19.59 2.56
CA SER A 458 9.15 18.55 1.81
C SER A 458 10.58 18.96 1.48
N TYR A 459 11.52 18.03 1.57
CA TYR A 459 12.93 18.28 1.31
C TYR A 459 13.62 17.09 0.62
N GLY A 460 14.68 17.38 -0.14
CA GLY A 460 15.44 16.35 -0.85
C GLY A 460 14.58 15.53 -1.81
N SER A 461 13.37 16.00 -2.16
CA SER A 461 12.41 15.23 -2.94
C SER A 461 12.86 15.14 -4.39
N MET A 462 12.61 13.99 -5.03
CA MET A 462 12.85 13.79 -6.45
C MET A 462 11.53 13.42 -7.14
N VAL A 463 11.05 14.26 -8.04
CA VAL A 463 9.86 14.02 -8.86
C VAL A 463 10.32 13.99 -10.31
N SER A 464 10.49 12.80 -10.88
CA SER A 464 11.12 12.69 -12.19
C SER A 464 10.61 11.62 -13.14
N GLY A 465 10.68 11.92 -14.44
CA GLY A 465 10.30 10.97 -15.48
C GLY A 465 8.81 10.61 -15.51
N ASN A 466 7.96 11.32 -14.76
CA ASN A 466 6.53 11.02 -14.69
C ASN A 466 5.80 11.60 -15.91
N ILE A 467 4.70 10.95 -16.29
CA ILE A 467 3.77 11.43 -17.31
C ILE A 467 2.44 11.70 -16.62
N ILE A 468 1.99 12.94 -16.63
CA ILE A 468 0.67 13.35 -16.14
C ILE A 468 -0.15 13.76 -17.36
N SER A 469 -1.11 12.92 -17.73
CA SER A 469 -1.86 13.05 -18.98
C SER A 469 -3.34 13.26 -18.73
N ALA A 470 -3.90 14.30 -19.33
CA ALA A 470 -5.35 14.53 -19.39
C ALA A 470 -6.00 13.90 -20.64
N ALA A 471 -5.27 13.12 -21.44
CA ALA A 471 -5.82 12.52 -22.67
C ALA A 471 -7.06 11.66 -22.38
N MET A 472 -7.02 10.82 -21.34
CA MET A 472 -8.18 10.01 -20.93
C MET A 472 -9.37 10.89 -20.49
N LEU A 473 -9.11 11.95 -19.71
CA LEU A 473 -10.16 12.89 -19.28
C LEU A 473 -10.87 13.51 -20.49
N ILE A 474 -10.12 13.96 -21.48
CA ILE A 474 -10.67 14.71 -22.62
C ILE A 474 -11.26 13.77 -23.68
N ASP A 475 -10.52 12.74 -24.07
CA ASP A 475 -10.87 11.89 -25.22
C ASP A 475 -11.89 10.81 -24.86
N ASP A 476 -11.87 10.33 -23.61
CA ASP A 476 -12.69 9.20 -23.19
C ASP A 476 -13.83 9.60 -22.23
N LEU A 477 -13.58 10.52 -21.30
CA LEU A 477 -14.56 10.91 -20.27
C LEU A 477 -15.39 12.15 -20.63
N GLY A 478 -15.14 12.77 -21.79
CA GLY A 478 -15.85 13.99 -22.21
C GLY A 478 -15.56 15.22 -21.35
N GLY A 479 -14.56 15.14 -20.48
CA GLY A 479 -14.13 16.25 -19.63
C GLY A 479 -13.56 17.38 -20.47
N THR A 480 -13.67 18.61 -19.94
CA THR A 480 -12.96 19.74 -20.53
C THR A 480 -11.56 19.82 -19.95
N ALA A 481 -10.61 20.39 -20.69
CA ALA A 481 -9.31 20.76 -20.14
C ALA A 481 -9.45 21.58 -18.84
N GLY A 482 -10.55 22.32 -18.67
CA GLY A 482 -10.90 23.22 -17.58
C GLY A 482 -10.59 22.77 -16.14
N ALA A 483 -10.62 21.47 -15.86
CA ALA A 483 -10.35 20.91 -14.54
C ALA A 483 -8.88 20.44 -14.34
N ALA A 484 -8.18 20.12 -15.43
CA ALA A 484 -6.90 19.42 -15.41
C ALA A 484 -5.74 20.28 -14.87
N THR A 485 -5.19 19.92 -13.71
CA THR A 485 -3.94 20.52 -13.19
C THR A 485 -2.79 19.53 -13.34
N GLY A 486 -1.61 19.95 -13.80
CA GLY A 486 -0.44 19.09 -13.95
C GLY A 486 0.29 18.84 -12.64
N ILE A 487 1.39 19.56 -12.40
CA ILE A 487 2.17 19.45 -11.16
C ILE A 487 1.94 20.68 -10.29
N LYS A 488 1.64 20.46 -9.01
CA LYS A 488 1.54 21.51 -7.99
C LYS A 488 2.66 21.40 -6.96
N ILE A 489 3.28 22.54 -6.65
CA ILE A 489 4.19 22.71 -5.52
C ILE A 489 3.46 23.63 -4.52
N SER A 490 3.08 23.06 -3.39
CA SER A 490 2.26 23.75 -2.38
C SER A 490 3.02 23.88 -1.07
N SER A 491 3.54 25.07 -0.83
CA SER A 491 4.37 25.33 0.33
C SER A 491 3.52 25.71 1.53
N SER A 492 3.74 24.98 2.62
CA SER A 492 3.12 25.27 3.91
C SER A 492 4.20 25.01 4.94
N PRO A 493 4.89 26.05 5.43
CA PRO A 493 5.88 25.89 6.49
C PRO A 493 5.29 25.11 7.66
N TYR A 494 6.08 24.21 8.22
CA TYR A 494 5.71 23.45 9.40
C TYR A 494 6.36 24.10 10.62
N GLU A 495 5.54 24.65 11.50
CA GLU A 495 5.98 25.26 12.76
C GLU A 495 5.69 24.31 13.93
N PHE A 496 6.70 24.08 14.76
CA PHE A 496 6.55 23.37 16.03
C PHE A 496 7.29 24.10 17.15
N TYR A 497 6.92 23.85 18.40
CA TYR A 497 7.50 24.55 19.55
C TYR A 497 8.46 23.62 20.32
N ALA A 498 9.76 23.84 20.18
CA ALA A 498 10.79 23.19 20.98
C ALA A 498 11.17 24.10 22.15
N ASP A 499 10.97 23.64 23.39
CA ASP A 499 11.26 24.42 24.62
C ASP A 499 10.60 25.83 24.64
N GLY A 500 9.42 25.94 24.03
CA GLY A 500 8.68 27.21 23.92
C GLY A 500 9.20 28.16 22.82
N VAL A 501 10.17 27.72 22.02
CA VAL A 501 10.68 28.46 20.85
C VAL A 501 10.08 27.85 19.58
N PRO A 502 9.43 28.64 18.70
CA PRO A 502 8.97 28.14 17.42
C PRO A 502 10.16 27.81 16.53
N VAL A 503 10.18 26.59 16.00
CA VAL A 503 11.08 26.12 14.97
C VAL A 503 10.25 25.86 13.72
N THR A 504 10.65 26.49 12.62
CA THR A 504 9.94 26.39 11.33
C THR A 504 10.76 25.58 10.34
N TYR A 505 10.12 24.64 9.65
CA TYR A 505 10.68 23.96 8.50
C TYR A 505 9.94 24.38 7.23
N ALA A 506 10.69 24.69 6.17
CA ALA A 506 10.16 25.10 4.88
C ALA A 506 10.68 24.17 3.77
N GLN A 507 10.05 24.14 2.59
CA GLN A 507 10.51 23.26 1.52
C GLN A 507 11.95 23.56 1.10
N LYS A 508 12.77 22.53 0.89
CA LYS A 508 14.12 22.77 0.37
C LYS A 508 14.74 21.63 -0.41
N ASP A 509 15.68 21.94 -1.30
CA ASP A 509 16.51 20.93 -1.99
C ASP A 509 15.66 19.91 -2.77
N ASN A 510 14.53 20.33 -3.35
CA ASN A 510 13.62 19.46 -4.10
C ASN A 510 13.86 19.60 -5.60
N GLN A 511 13.74 18.51 -6.34
CA GLN A 511 13.94 18.45 -7.78
C GLN A 511 12.69 17.90 -8.48
N ILE A 512 12.16 18.66 -9.42
CA ILE A 512 11.04 18.31 -10.29
C ILE A 512 11.58 18.33 -11.72
N ILE A 513 11.99 17.17 -12.23
CA ILE A 513 12.80 17.09 -13.45
C ILE A 513 12.32 16.06 -14.47
N ASN A 514 12.49 16.33 -15.76
CA ASN A 514 12.20 15.36 -16.83
C ASN A 514 10.76 14.80 -16.81
N ASN A 515 9.78 15.57 -16.34
CA ASN A 515 8.37 15.16 -16.38
C ASN A 515 7.70 15.65 -17.65
N ILE A 516 6.68 14.92 -18.09
CA ILE A 516 5.78 15.31 -19.17
C ILE A 516 4.41 15.60 -18.57
N ILE A 517 3.94 16.83 -18.78
CA ILE A 517 2.62 17.29 -18.38
C ILE A 517 1.84 17.54 -19.66
N TYR A 518 0.84 16.71 -19.95
CA TYR A 518 0.24 16.62 -21.27
C TYR A 518 -1.26 16.93 -21.25
N ARG A 519 -1.65 17.93 -22.05
CA ARG A 519 -3.03 18.35 -22.31
C ARG A 519 -3.77 18.84 -21.04
N THR A 520 -3.04 19.41 -20.08
CA THR A 520 -3.66 19.97 -18.87
C THR A 520 -4.15 21.40 -19.12
N ARG A 521 -5.02 21.93 -18.27
CA ARG A 521 -5.29 23.37 -18.25
C ARG A 521 -4.12 24.12 -17.64
N PHE A 522 -3.73 23.71 -16.43
CA PHE A 522 -2.59 24.28 -15.73
C PHE A 522 -1.40 23.34 -15.86
N GLY A 523 -0.28 23.83 -16.38
CA GLY A 523 0.95 23.06 -16.49
C GLY A 523 1.58 22.83 -15.12
N ILE A 524 2.23 23.85 -14.61
CA ILE A 524 2.89 23.86 -13.30
C ILE A 524 2.24 24.94 -12.42
N ALA A 525 1.94 24.62 -11.17
CA ALA A 525 1.39 25.56 -10.19
C ALA A 525 2.30 25.66 -8.96
N VAL A 526 2.62 26.88 -8.54
CA VAL A 526 3.33 27.16 -7.28
C VAL A 526 2.40 27.96 -6.38
N SER A 527 2.28 27.57 -5.12
CA SER A 527 1.33 28.19 -4.18
C SER A 527 1.78 28.09 -2.73
N GLY A 528 1.17 28.91 -1.87
CA GLY A 528 1.40 28.89 -0.43
C GLY A 528 2.54 29.82 0.00
N ASP A 529 3.05 29.65 1.21
CA ASP A 529 4.06 30.55 1.79
C ASP A 529 5.47 30.10 1.40
N ALA A 530 6.19 30.96 0.65
CA ALA A 530 7.56 30.72 0.21
C ALA A 530 8.64 31.27 1.13
N THR A 531 8.27 31.74 2.32
CA THR A 531 9.21 32.09 3.38
C THR A 531 10.12 30.89 3.69
N ASP A 532 11.43 31.15 3.73
CA ASP A 532 12.50 30.18 3.99
C ASP A 532 12.61 28.98 3.01
N ILE A 533 11.84 28.96 1.92
CA ILE A 533 12.05 28.00 0.84
C ILE A 533 13.40 28.24 0.19
N ARG A 534 14.09 27.15 -0.17
CA ARG A 534 15.36 27.25 -0.91
C ARG A 534 15.65 26.06 -1.80
N ASN A 535 16.37 26.29 -2.90
CA ASN A 535 16.87 25.24 -3.78
C ASN A 535 15.78 24.29 -4.30
N ILE A 536 14.62 24.83 -4.67
CA ILE A 536 13.62 24.05 -5.42
C ILE A 536 13.95 24.17 -6.91
N GLU A 537 14.23 23.07 -7.59
CA GLU A 537 14.58 23.06 -9.00
C GLU A 537 13.47 22.42 -9.83
N ILE A 538 13.00 23.15 -10.84
CA ILE A 538 12.04 22.66 -11.85
C ILE A 538 12.74 22.72 -13.20
N LYS A 539 13.19 21.58 -13.72
CA LYS A 539 14.06 21.52 -14.89
C LYS A 539 13.71 20.46 -15.91
N ASP A 540 14.01 20.70 -17.17
CA ASP A 540 13.88 19.71 -18.25
C ASP A 540 12.47 19.09 -18.36
N ASN A 541 11.43 19.79 -17.89
CA ASN A 541 10.06 19.31 -18.03
C ASN A 541 9.48 19.77 -19.37
N ILE A 542 8.60 18.95 -19.94
CA ILE A 542 7.82 19.29 -21.12
C ILE A 542 6.37 19.50 -20.68
N VAL A 543 5.85 20.69 -20.95
CA VAL A 543 4.52 21.11 -20.53
C VAL A 543 3.69 21.46 -21.76
N VAL A 544 2.63 20.70 -21.98
CA VAL A 544 1.63 20.95 -23.00
C VAL A 544 0.33 21.31 -22.27
N SER A 545 0.02 22.61 -22.24
CA SER A 545 -1.11 23.13 -21.48
C SER A 545 -2.01 24.02 -22.33
N PHE A 546 -3.29 24.04 -21.99
CA PHE A 546 -4.33 24.76 -22.72
C PHE A 546 -4.55 26.19 -22.23
N ASP A 547 -4.39 26.45 -20.93
CA ASP A 547 -4.48 27.80 -20.38
C ASP A 547 -3.11 28.17 -19.82
N ASP A 548 -2.96 28.27 -18.50
CA ASP A 548 -1.74 28.76 -17.87
C ASP A 548 -0.64 27.66 -17.84
N PRO A 549 0.46 27.82 -18.59
CA PRO A 549 1.60 26.90 -18.50
C PRO A 549 2.26 26.94 -17.13
N LEU A 550 2.20 28.09 -16.47
CA LEU A 550 2.78 28.34 -15.16
C LEU A 550 1.87 29.28 -14.36
N ARG A 551 1.37 28.80 -13.23
CA ARG A 551 0.56 29.57 -12.29
C ARG A 551 1.33 29.87 -11.02
N ASN A 552 1.48 31.14 -10.67
CA ASN A 552 2.06 31.59 -9.41
C ASN A 552 0.97 32.15 -8.49
N SER A 553 0.77 31.52 -7.34
CA SER A 553 -0.01 32.05 -6.23
C SER A 553 0.74 31.89 -4.91
N ALA A 554 2.07 31.91 -4.96
CA ALA A 554 2.92 31.81 -3.79
C ALA A 554 3.16 33.21 -3.19
N GLU A 555 3.12 33.29 -1.87
CA GLU A 555 3.49 34.46 -1.10
C GLU A 555 5.02 34.45 -0.87
N SER A 556 5.65 35.62 -0.83
CA SER A 556 7.09 35.76 -0.53
C SER A 556 8.06 35.05 -1.51
N LEU A 557 7.58 34.57 -2.65
CA LEU A 557 8.43 33.98 -3.69
C LEU A 557 9.00 35.10 -4.58
N SER A 558 10.30 35.35 -4.48
CA SER A 558 10.93 36.54 -5.07
C SER A 558 12.32 36.33 -5.66
N ALA A 559 12.92 35.14 -5.50
CA ALA A 559 14.29 34.90 -5.94
C ALA A 559 14.54 33.47 -6.43
N SER A 560 15.48 33.32 -7.37
CA SER A 560 15.93 32.03 -7.90
C SER A 560 16.57 31.11 -6.86
N SER A 561 17.08 31.68 -5.76
CA SER A 561 17.59 30.90 -4.63
C SER A 561 16.48 30.15 -3.88
N GLN A 562 15.22 30.62 -3.99
CA GLN A 562 14.06 29.93 -3.41
C GLN A 562 13.63 28.79 -4.33
N LEU A 563 13.30 29.15 -5.56
CA LEU A 563 12.87 28.24 -6.61
C LEU A 563 13.53 28.65 -7.91
N LEU A 564 13.99 27.70 -8.71
CA LEU A 564 14.55 27.93 -10.03
C LEU A 564 13.76 27.10 -11.05
N LEU A 565 13.10 27.80 -11.95
CA LEU A 565 12.50 27.21 -13.15
C LEU A 565 13.49 27.42 -14.30
N GLU A 566 14.06 26.35 -14.88
CA GLU A 566 15.14 26.42 -15.88
C GLU A 566 15.03 25.29 -16.91
N ASP A 567 15.37 25.55 -18.18
CA ASP A 567 15.44 24.53 -19.25
C ASP A 567 14.14 23.72 -19.46
N ASN A 568 12.97 24.29 -19.14
CA ASN A 568 11.69 23.64 -19.43
C ASN A 568 11.18 24.07 -20.81
N THR A 569 10.43 23.18 -21.46
CA THR A 569 9.77 23.45 -22.74
C THR A 569 8.27 23.57 -22.53
N PHE A 570 7.70 24.70 -22.95
CA PHE A 570 6.28 25.00 -22.82
C PHE A 570 5.63 25.13 -24.19
N TYR A 571 4.61 24.30 -24.42
CA TYR A 571 3.67 24.36 -25.53
C TYR A 571 2.34 24.84 -24.97
N SER A 572 2.09 26.15 -25.05
CA SER A 572 0.88 26.79 -24.51
C SER A 572 0.54 28.04 -25.31
N PRO A 573 -0.74 28.39 -25.49
CA PRO A 573 -1.12 29.67 -26.10
C PRO A 573 -0.76 30.88 -25.23
N GLU A 574 -0.55 30.69 -23.93
CA GLU A 574 -0.28 31.78 -22.98
C GLU A 574 1.23 31.98 -22.78
N ALA A 575 1.62 33.24 -22.54
CA ALA A 575 2.99 33.59 -22.19
C ALA A 575 3.33 33.13 -20.77
N LEU A 576 4.61 32.84 -20.52
CA LEU A 576 5.10 32.67 -19.16
C LEU A 576 5.06 33.99 -18.39
N LEU A 577 4.90 33.88 -17.07
CA LEU A 577 5.08 35.00 -16.15
C LEU A 577 6.51 35.53 -16.23
N GLU A 578 6.69 36.84 -15.98
CA GLU A 578 8.01 37.45 -15.79
C GLU A 578 8.31 37.52 -14.30
N GLU A 579 9.11 36.57 -13.80
CA GLU A 579 9.44 36.47 -12.38
C GLU A 579 10.94 36.23 -12.16
N PRO A 580 11.55 36.73 -11.06
CA PRO A 580 13.00 36.60 -10.84
C PRO A 580 13.51 35.16 -10.65
N TRP A 581 12.60 34.22 -10.38
CA TRP A 581 12.88 32.80 -10.21
C TRP A 581 12.70 31.97 -11.49
N ILE A 582 12.28 32.62 -12.58
CA ILE A 582 12.20 32.04 -13.91
C ILE A 582 13.51 32.32 -14.65
N GLY A 583 14.29 31.26 -14.90
CA GLY A 583 15.56 31.32 -15.62
C GLY A 583 15.37 31.69 -17.09
N SER A 584 16.42 32.25 -17.70
CA SER A 584 16.37 32.79 -19.07
C SER A 584 16.27 31.74 -20.18
N ASN A 585 16.48 30.47 -19.87
CA ASN A 585 16.58 29.39 -20.85
C ASN A 585 15.26 28.62 -21.05
N GLN A 586 14.10 29.25 -20.82
CA GLN A 586 12.84 28.59 -21.13
C GLN A 586 12.64 28.50 -22.65
N HIS A 587 12.17 27.34 -23.11
CA HIS A 587 11.78 27.14 -24.50
C HIS A 587 10.26 27.31 -24.62
N ILE A 588 9.81 28.54 -24.87
CA ILE A 588 8.39 28.85 -25.09
C ILE A 588 8.06 28.67 -26.57
N ARG A 589 7.09 27.81 -26.88
CA ARG A 589 6.53 27.64 -28.21
C ARG A 589 5.05 27.98 -28.14
N SER A 590 4.76 29.27 -28.24
CA SER A 590 3.41 29.81 -28.11
C SER A 590 2.65 29.70 -29.43
N GLU A 591 1.77 28.72 -29.54
CA GLU A 591 0.92 28.54 -30.70
C GLU A 591 -0.53 28.29 -30.27
N ASP A 592 -1.47 28.52 -31.20
CA ASP A 592 -2.91 28.28 -31.05
C ASP A 592 -3.18 26.97 -30.30
N LEU A 593 -4.17 26.97 -29.41
CA LEU A 593 -4.63 25.82 -28.61
C LEU A 593 -4.76 24.53 -29.43
N THR A 594 -5.18 24.67 -30.69
CA THR A 594 -5.39 23.55 -31.62
C THR A 594 -4.09 22.94 -32.11
N ASP A 595 -3.00 23.71 -32.15
CA ASP A 595 -1.69 23.28 -32.65
C ASP A 595 -0.69 22.94 -31.54
N ALA A 596 -0.82 23.47 -30.31
CA ALA A 596 0.14 23.19 -29.23
C ALA A 596 0.46 21.69 -29.04
N VAL A 597 -0.57 20.83 -29.12
CA VAL A 597 -0.41 19.37 -29.09
C VAL A 597 0.31 18.84 -30.33
N SER A 598 -0.05 19.30 -31.52
CA SER A 598 0.54 18.91 -32.82
C SER A 598 2.01 19.35 -32.93
N THR A 599 2.31 20.56 -32.48
CA THR A 599 3.64 21.15 -32.38
C THR A 599 4.50 20.38 -31.39
N ALA A 600 4.00 20.08 -30.19
CA ALA A 600 4.71 19.25 -29.20
C ALA A 600 5.03 17.86 -29.77
N LYS A 601 4.04 17.18 -30.35
CA LYS A 601 4.21 15.88 -31.02
C LYS A 601 5.35 15.90 -32.03
N THR A 602 5.35 16.90 -32.91
CA THR A 602 6.34 17.02 -33.98
C THR A 602 7.72 17.36 -33.45
N ALA A 603 7.79 18.33 -32.53
CA ALA A 603 9.04 18.84 -31.99
C ALA A 603 9.77 17.84 -31.10
N GLU A 604 9.03 17.11 -30.28
CA GLU A 604 9.55 16.10 -29.34
C GLU A 604 9.62 14.71 -29.96
N ASN A 605 9.19 14.57 -31.23
CA ASN A 605 9.13 13.31 -31.96
C ASN A 605 8.33 12.22 -31.22
N TRP A 606 7.18 12.60 -30.66
CA TRP A 606 6.29 11.68 -29.96
C TRP A 606 5.43 10.88 -30.96
N PRO A 607 5.61 9.55 -31.05
CA PRO A 607 4.90 8.74 -32.03
C PRO A 607 3.38 8.69 -31.79
N ASP A 608 2.94 8.69 -30.52
CA ASP A 608 1.53 8.53 -30.16
C ASP A 608 1.28 8.94 -28.68
N PRO A 609 1.29 10.25 -28.34
CA PRO A 609 1.11 10.70 -26.95
C PRO A 609 -0.35 10.70 -26.46
N ASP A 610 -1.33 10.48 -27.35
CA ASP A 610 -2.76 10.39 -27.00
C ASP A 610 -3.18 8.97 -26.57
N ARG A 611 -2.22 8.19 -26.05
CA ARG A 611 -2.49 6.87 -25.51
C ARG A 611 -3.32 7.00 -24.24
N THR A 612 -4.44 6.28 -24.18
CA THR A 612 -5.33 6.18 -23.02
C THR A 612 -5.51 4.73 -22.59
N LEU A 613 -6.08 4.48 -21.41
CA LEU A 613 -6.38 3.11 -20.99
C LEU A 613 -7.37 2.42 -21.95
N LYS A 614 -8.35 3.16 -22.51
CA LYS A 614 -9.30 2.62 -23.48
C LYS A 614 -8.62 2.09 -24.72
N ARG A 615 -7.66 2.88 -25.23
CA ARG A 615 -6.84 2.49 -26.39
C ARG A 615 -5.93 1.31 -26.05
N TYR A 616 -5.35 1.24 -24.85
CA TYR A 616 -4.63 0.06 -24.40
C TYR A 616 -5.52 -1.20 -24.44
N VAL A 617 -6.72 -1.10 -23.89
CA VAL A 617 -7.68 -2.22 -23.84
C VAL A 617 -8.13 -2.67 -25.23
N SER A 618 -8.43 -1.72 -26.11
CA SER A 618 -9.03 -2.03 -27.42
C SER A 618 -8.00 -2.27 -28.53
N GLU A 619 -6.90 -1.52 -28.56
CA GLU A 619 -5.88 -1.58 -29.61
C GLU A 619 -4.76 -2.55 -29.26
N GLU A 620 -4.22 -2.49 -28.03
CA GLU A 620 -3.09 -3.33 -27.60
C GLU A 620 -3.56 -4.71 -27.13
N LEU A 621 -4.61 -4.77 -26.29
CA LEU A 621 -5.14 -6.04 -25.78
C LEU A 621 -6.20 -6.67 -26.70
N GLY A 622 -6.74 -5.91 -27.67
CA GLY A 622 -7.75 -6.40 -28.61
C GLY A 622 -9.13 -6.67 -27.99
N LEU A 623 -9.39 -6.17 -26.79
CA LEU A 623 -10.63 -6.45 -26.06
C LEU A 623 -11.79 -5.57 -26.52
N THR A 624 -12.99 -6.10 -26.38
CA THR A 624 -14.24 -5.36 -26.52
C THR A 624 -14.63 -4.79 -25.15
N LEU A 625 -14.98 -3.52 -25.11
CA LEU A 625 -15.42 -2.86 -23.89
C LEU A 625 -16.71 -3.49 -23.35
N LEU A 626 -16.81 -3.56 -22.03
CA LEU A 626 -18.01 -3.97 -21.32
C LEU A 626 -19.14 -2.94 -21.50
N ASP A 627 -20.38 -3.42 -21.43
CA ASP A 627 -21.60 -2.62 -21.43
C ASP A 627 -22.47 -2.91 -20.19
N TRP A 628 -23.55 -2.14 -20.04
CA TRP A 628 -24.47 -2.25 -18.90
C TRP A 628 -25.12 -3.63 -18.76
N ALA A 629 -25.24 -4.42 -19.83
CA ALA A 629 -25.83 -5.75 -19.77
C ALA A 629 -24.85 -6.78 -19.17
N ASP A 630 -23.54 -6.51 -19.21
CA ASP A 630 -22.52 -7.42 -18.69
C ASP A 630 -22.45 -7.42 -17.16
N ASP A 631 -22.77 -6.30 -16.50
CA ASP A 631 -22.66 -6.17 -15.03
C ASP A 631 -23.89 -6.68 -14.28
N GLN A 632 -23.86 -7.94 -13.84
CA GLN A 632 -25.00 -8.55 -13.16
C GLN A 632 -25.20 -8.07 -11.71
N ASN A 633 -24.24 -7.34 -11.13
CA ASN A 633 -24.32 -6.92 -9.73
C ASN A 633 -25.15 -5.65 -9.54
N ILE A 634 -25.21 -4.81 -10.57
CA ILE A 634 -25.97 -3.56 -10.53
C ILE A 634 -27.47 -3.84 -10.81
N PRO A 635 -28.39 -3.34 -9.97
CA PRO A 635 -29.83 -3.46 -10.22
C PRO A 635 -30.27 -2.86 -11.57
N GLN A 636 -31.20 -3.53 -12.26
CA GLN A 636 -31.66 -3.10 -13.58
C GLN A 636 -32.28 -1.68 -13.58
N SER A 637 -32.89 -1.24 -12.48
CA SER A 637 -33.44 0.11 -12.37
C SER A 637 -32.35 1.18 -12.48
N GLN A 638 -31.24 1.02 -11.76
CA GLN A 638 -30.11 1.95 -11.81
C GLN A 638 -29.47 1.96 -13.21
N LYS A 639 -29.32 0.78 -13.84
CA LYS A 639 -28.83 0.69 -15.22
C LYS A 639 -29.72 1.46 -16.19
N ASN A 640 -31.05 1.32 -16.07
CA ASN A 640 -31.99 1.97 -16.97
C ASN A 640 -31.91 3.50 -16.86
N GLU A 641 -31.74 4.04 -15.65
CA GLU A 641 -31.56 5.48 -15.43
C GLU A 641 -30.31 6.00 -16.14
N ARG A 642 -29.20 5.27 -15.99
CA ARG A 642 -27.89 5.61 -16.60
C ARG A 642 -27.91 5.49 -18.13
N ILE A 643 -28.51 4.42 -18.66
CA ILE A 643 -28.73 4.24 -20.10
C ILE A 643 -29.62 5.36 -20.67
N ALA A 644 -30.68 5.75 -19.94
CA ALA A 644 -31.55 6.83 -20.37
C ALA A 644 -30.86 8.20 -20.38
N ALA A 645 -29.85 8.39 -19.53
CA ALA A 645 -28.97 9.56 -19.52
C ALA A 645 -27.92 9.55 -20.65
N GLY A 646 -27.75 8.43 -21.35
CA GLY A 646 -26.76 8.27 -22.42
C GLY A 646 -25.36 7.88 -21.93
N GLU A 647 -25.23 7.51 -20.65
CA GLU A 647 -23.96 7.14 -20.04
C GLU A 647 -23.43 5.81 -20.61
N ALA A 648 -22.19 5.81 -21.08
CA ALA A 648 -21.49 4.59 -21.42
C ALA A 648 -21.09 3.84 -20.14
N TYR A 649 -21.22 2.51 -20.12
CA TYR A 649 -20.81 1.73 -18.94
C TYR A 649 -19.31 1.83 -18.68
N ASP A 650 -18.48 1.77 -19.72
CA ASP A 650 -17.01 1.78 -19.60
C ASP A 650 -16.36 2.74 -20.61
N PRO A 651 -16.54 4.06 -20.44
CA PRO A 651 -16.08 5.06 -21.40
C PRO A 651 -14.55 5.06 -21.58
N SER A 652 -13.81 4.74 -20.53
CA SER A 652 -12.33 4.76 -20.46
C SER A 652 -11.66 3.40 -20.59
N GLY A 653 -12.42 2.31 -20.76
CA GLY A 653 -11.89 0.94 -20.74
C GLY A 653 -11.44 0.43 -19.36
N MET A 654 -11.59 1.23 -18.32
CA MET A 654 -11.16 0.90 -16.96
C MET A 654 -11.91 -0.31 -16.40
N LYS A 655 -13.23 -0.39 -16.57
CA LYS A 655 -14.01 -1.54 -16.05
C LYS A 655 -13.63 -2.82 -16.78
N THR A 656 -13.41 -2.77 -18.09
CA THR A 656 -12.97 -3.89 -18.93
C THR A 656 -11.57 -4.38 -18.53
N PHE A 657 -10.62 -3.46 -18.35
CA PHE A 657 -9.27 -3.79 -17.86
C PHE A 657 -9.34 -4.45 -16.48
N MET A 658 -10.10 -3.85 -15.56
CA MET A 658 -10.21 -4.33 -14.18
C MET A 658 -10.97 -5.65 -14.06
N ALA A 659 -11.90 -5.96 -14.98
CA ALA A 659 -12.57 -7.26 -15.04
C ALA A 659 -11.59 -8.44 -15.13
N VAL A 660 -10.43 -8.22 -15.77
CA VAL A 660 -9.32 -9.18 -15.77
C VAL A 660 -8.41 -8.94 -14.57
N ALA A 661 -7.90 -7.72 -14.41
CA ALA A 661 -6.82 -7.42 -13.47
C ALA A 661 -7.16 -7.79 -12.01
N VAL A 662 -8.38 -7.48 -11.53
CA VAL A 662 -8.81 -7.79 -10.14
C VAL A 662 -9.20 -9.26 -9.92
N ASN A 663 -9.12 -10.07 -10.97
CA ASN A 663 -9.45 -11.49 -10.97
C ASN A 663 -8.27 -12.38 -11.38
N MET A 664 -7.08 -11.79 -11.54
CA MET A 664 -5.84 -12.52 -11.73
C MET A 664 -5.40 -13.22 -10.44
N ARG A 665 -4.78 -14.38 -10.59
CA ARG A 665 -4.18 -15.14 -9.48
C ARG A 665 -3.14 -16.15 -9.90
N PHE A 666 -2.39 -16.64 -8.92
CA PHE A 666 -1.56 -17.82 -9.07
C PHE A 666 -2.43 -19.04 -9.45
N GLY A 667 -2.06 -19.69 -10.56
CA GLY A 667 -2.75 -20.87 -11.10
C GLY A 667 -4.21 -20.63 -11.51
N GLY A 668 -4.57 -19.42 -11.96
CA GLY A 668 -5.90 -19.15 -12.53
C GLY A 668 -6.24 -20.09 -13.69
N LYS A 669 -7.49 -20.56 -13.76
CA LYS A 669 -7.93 -21.60 -14.72
C LYS A 669 -7.89 -21.14 -16.18
N SER A 670 -8.12 -19.87 -16.41
CA SER A 670 -8.25 -19.28 -17.74
C SER A 670 -7.05 -18.43 -18.05
N ALA A 671 -6.56 -18.50 -19.29
CA ALA A 671 -5.67 -17.45 -19.79
C ALA A 671 -6.43 -16.12 -19.79
N ALA A 672 -5.73 -15.01 -19.51
CA ALA A 672 -6.30 -13.70 -19.70
C ALA A 672 -6.70 -13.52 -21.18
N PRO A 673 -7.90 -12.98 -21.47
CA PRO A 673 -8.40 -12.89 -22.83
C PRO A 673 -7.48 -12.04 -23.71
N SER A 674 -7.42 -12.38 -24.99
CA SER A 674 -6.71 -11.62 -26.03
C SER A 674 -7.68 -11.00 -27.05
N SER A 675 -8.98 -11.21 -26.88
CA SER A 675 -10.04 -10.60 -27.68
C SER A 675 -11.40 -10.77 -27.00
N GLY A 676 -12.39 -10.03 -27.49
CA GLY A 676 -13.77 -10.10 -27.02
C GLY A 676 -13.95 -9.45 -25.64
N LYS A 677 -15.10 -9.73 -25.01
CA LYS A 677 -15.42 -9.20 -23.67
C LYS A 677 -14.88 -10.13 -22.58
N PRO A 678 -14.15 -9.61 -21.57
CA PRO A 678 -13.77 -10.39 -20.40
C PRO A 678 -14.99 -10.70 -19.52
N ALA A 679 -14.96 -11.80 -18.79
CA ALA A 679 -15.91 -12.06 -17.71
C ALA A 679 -15.53 -11.26 -16.45
N LEU A 680 -16.50 -10.56 -15.85
CA LEU A 680 -16.34 -9.77 -14.61
C LEU A 680 -15.97 -10.61 -13.38
N ASN A 681 -16.29 -11.90 -13.41
CA ASN A 681 -15.98 -12.89 -12.37
C ASN A 681 -15.07 -14.00 -12.91
N GLY A 682 -14.27 -13.69 -13.94
CA GLY A 682 -13.34 -14.66 -14.51
C GLY A 682 -12.32 -15.17 -13.50
N ASP A 683 -11.69 -16.29 -13.84
CA ASP A 683 -10.63 -16.88 -13.04
C ASP A 683 -9.36 -16.93 -13.89
N TYR A 684 -8.61 -15.83 -13.87
CA TYR A 684 -7.50 -15.61 -14.80
C TYR A 684 -6.15 -15.92 -14.14
N ALA A 685 -5.27 -16.55 -14.90
CA ALA A 685 -3.86 -16.60 -14.53
C ALA A 685 -3.28 -15.19 -14.49
N TRP A 686 -2.34 -14.95 -13.57
CA TRP A 686 -1.59 -13.69 -13.54
C TRP A 686 -0.88 -13.46 -14.87
N ASP A 687 -1.13 -12.28 -15.46
CA ASP A 687 -0.66 -11.91 -16.78
C ASP A 687 -0.07 -10.50 -16.72
N GLU A 688 1.20 -10.38 -17.09
CA GLU A 688 1.94 -9.12 -17.05
C GLU A 688 1.32 -8.02 -17.90
N ARG A 689 0.51 -8.36 -18.92
CA ARG A 689 -0.21 -7.38 -19.74
C ARG A 689 -1.28 -6.60 -18.96
N TYR A 690 -1.68 -7.07 -17.78
CA TYR A 690 -2.72 -6.44 -16.95
C TYR A 690 -2.14 -5.82 -15.67
N THR A 691 -0.84 -5.50 -15.65
CA THR A 691 -0.16 -4.81 -14.55
C THR A 691 -0.02 -3.31 -14.82
N GLY A 692 0.25 -2.52 -13.77
CA GLY A 692 0.51 -1.09 -13.91
C GLY A 692 1.73 -0.81 -14.78
N GLN A 693 2.79 -1.62 -14.61
CA GLN A 693 4.04 -1.49 -15.36
C GLN A 693 3.85 -1.65 -16.88
N ALA A 694 2.98 -2.57 -17.32
CA ALA A 694 2.71 -2.76 -18.74
C ALA A 694 2.04 -1.55 -19.39
N VAL A 695 1.01 -1.00 -18.74
CA VAL A 695 0.34 0.21 -19.20
C VAL A 695 1.29 1.41 -19.17
N VAL A 696 2.08 1.56 -18.10
CA VAL A 696 3.10 2.61 -17.98
C VAL A 696 4.06 2.55 -19.16
N ASN A 697 4.63 1.38 -19.45
CA ASN A 697 5.58 1.22 -20.56
C ASN A 697 4.94 1.48 -21.93
N TRP A 698 3.70 1.06 -22.11
CA TRP A 698 2.96 1.35 -23.34
C TRP A 698 2.72 2.86 -23.51
N VAL A 699 2.31 3.58 -22.48
CA VAL A 699 2.14 5.04 -22.55
C VAL A 699 3.48 5.73 -22.82
N ARG A 700 4.55 5.36 -22.11
CA ARG A 700 5.90 5.90 -22.29
C ARG A 700 6.40 5.78 -23.73
N ALA A 701 6.17 4.63 -24.36
CA ALA A 701 6.51 4.43 -25.77
C ALA A 701 5.79 5.42 -26.70
N GLY A 702 4.57 5.84 -26.35
CA GLY A 702 3.82 6.90 -27.06
C GLY A 702 4.50 8.28 -27.03
N PHE A 703 5.28 8.55 -25.98
CA PHE A 703 6.13 9.73 -25.83
C PHE A 703 7.58 9.50 -26.30
N GLY A 704 7.86 8.40 -27.00
CA GLY A 704 9.21 8.07 -27.46
C GLY A 704 10.18 7.70 -26.33
N GLN A 705 9.68 7.49 -25.11
CA GLN A 705 10.50 7.12 -23.96
C GLN A 705 10.76 5.62 -23.92
N ALA A 706 11.94 5.24 -23.41
CA ALA A 706 12.27 3.85 -23.17
C ALA A 706 11.36 3.23 -22.09
N SER A 707 11.09 1.93 -22.25
CA SER A 707 10.46 1.13 -21.22
C SER A 707 11.30 1.17 -19.94
N THR A 708 10.63 1.33 -18.81
CA THR A 708 11.24 1.19 -17.51
C THR A 708 11.04 -0.24 -17.01
N LYS A 709 11.98 -0.68 -16.19
CA LYS A 709 11.77 -1.84 -15.33
C LYS A 709 11.49 -1.31 -13.93
N LEU A 710 10.81 -2.12 -13.13
CA LEU A 710 10.86 -1.94 -11.69
C LEU A 710 12.36 -1.85 -11.34
N SER A 711 12.75 -0.75 -10.68
CA SER A 711 14.14 -0.69 -10.24
C SER A 711 14.36 -1.91 -9.36
N GLU A 712 15.52 -2.55 -9.49
CA GLU A 712 15.98 -3.41 -8.42
C GLU A 712 15.81 -2.60 -7.12
N ALA A 713 15.14 -3.20 -6.12
CA ALA A 713 15.15 -2.61 -4.79
C ALA A 713 16.62 -2.24 -4.53
N PRO A 714 16.92 -0.96 -4.24
CA PRO A 714 18.28 -0.43 -4.33
C PRO A 714 19.25 -1.47 -3.78
N ALA A 715 20.13 -1.98 -4.65
CA ALA A 715 21.21 -2.83 -4.22
C ALA A 715 21.97 -2.02 -3.17
N GLU A 716 21.89 -2.48 -1.93
CA GLU A 716 22.30 -1.74 -0.72
C GLU A 716 23.72 -1.19 -0.80
#